data_AF-A0A6I4MM20-F1
#
_entry.id   AF-A0A6I4MM20-F1
#
_cell.length_a   1.000
_cell.length_b   1.000
_cell.length_c   1.000
_cell.angle_alpha   90.00
_cell.angle_beta   90.00
_cell.angle_gamma   90.00
#
_symmetry.space_group_name_H-M   'P 1'
#
loop_
_entity.id
_entity.type
_entity.pdbx_description
1 polymer ?
#
loop_
_entity_poly.entity_id
_entity_poly.type
_entity_poly.pdbx_seq_one_letter_code
_entity_poly.pdbx_strand_id
1 'polypeptide(L)'
;MKVRLAGGVVVADTAVWTAGPAGPERITGGSSAPPGAPVALGPAGAGGEDVRRALAELSALVAAGGATAAGAGVDLGAGFRSARLDGARGDRRDAVLAALRALGLRNAGRLGDRAGFLVALFGPSVTKRVGAAAAKAAGDGRWAALHLASAASDVLGPEQLERVLDLDGPDAAVPGAPSVLAGYLRQAFGGVPRPRRLDLLLDLWERVRDRRDRHGRRARRMATQSRRDRLSDLRERRARDEDDLVVGWLTRMLGIAEPTLADAARWIPPDAFWRDQLTRMFEDAIAATALLRTAVAVADLGYEEGLARSAPLIEAVVAQCPAWAAGRRRDGGLPARPTVHVGEIHRRLSAGDPIDARVIGVVRPRLVRAREYALLVIETVETVLTRMIGHRADLLREWGASSLKAWRDAAGYSDVRPPDGWDGIPPWTGPLLGDRRPLRDREELLGDLLWYVDLVDALAQLHGHDAARSVDGTGAPWFDHDPPPAEPEPFTPRLDSVTLAVSGAAQLAALGGVPPKGARTWTAFTDGLAAGTAIAEALTGEFAVPPPVAAADGAVVPGAKVRVKVARNARDLAEWSDRMGNCIAGPMYLDDARAGRVALLGLYDGKGVLVVNAELSPLRPQARGWRVSEIAARFNEAPAEELERAFRSWVDALPGITPPEEPPPEELPPARPARRRAAPRLVEDVGPVLGDLARAEWDASGLAALEVVAAVAATPPDAALTRLRRLGSGQLTAAVRRALDGGVPLVRLWDATAARPLEAALGGLDPALRDRYDQLPLLLGEPPLPKTLRRLVKLPALADPYALDLVGRRVRAAIGRLALLDDPVIARAVAHRTTGPLLCALTVLVTCAGPEIPLATVVPPRKIRVPGYPATTLKDGDGPWLRALPDAAELGAATGSLWDAVAAHGLRVPASWLGAGGWTALWSRAHAHP
;
A
#
# COMPACT_ATOMS: atom_id res chain seq x y z
N MET A 1 -44.10 -21.60 -26.90
CA MET A 1 -44.19 -20.43 -25.98
C MET A 1 -42.76 -20.02 -25.61
N LYS A 2 -42.42 -18.74 -25.56
CA LYS A 2 -41.02 -18.29 -25.52
C LYS A 2 -40.56 -17.98 -24.09
N VAL A 3 -39.74 -18.85 -23.50
CA VAL A 3 -39.05 -18.57 -22.22
C VAL A 3 -37.64 -18.06 -22.54
N ARG A 4 -37.23 -16.96 -21.90
CA ARG A 4 -35.87 -16.42 -22.00
C ARG A 4 -34.97 -17.04 -20.94
N LEU A 5 -33.82 -17.52 -21.39
CA LEU A 5 -32.76 -18.05 -20.55
C LEU A 5 -31.59 -17.07 -20.48
N ALA A 6 -30.72 -17.27 -19.49
CA ALA A 6 -29.46 -16.58 -19.39
C ALA A 6 -28.65 -16.69 -20.70
N GLY A 7 -28.02 -15.59 -21.13
CA GLY A 7 -27.30 -15.50 -22.40
C GLY A 7 -28.18 -15.20 -23.63
N GLY A 8 -29.45 -14.82 -23.43
CA GLY A 8 -30.34 -14.37 -24.50
C GLY A 8 -30.98 -15.49 -25.33
N VAL A 9 -30.87 -16.74 -24.89
CA VAL A 9 -31.46 -17.90 -25.58
C VAL A 9 -32.96 -17.94 -25.36
N VAL A 10 -33.72 -18.03 -26.44
CA VAL A 10 -35.18 -18.20 -26.41
C VAL A 10 -35.53 -19.63 -26.78
N VAL A 11 -36.11 -20.37 -25.85
CA VAL A 11 -36.60 -21.74 -26.09
C VAL A 11 -38.09 -21.71 -26.38
N ALA A 12 -38.48 -22.34 -27.50
CA ALA A 12 -39.87 -22.38 -27.97
C ALA A 12 -40.52 -23.77 -27.87
N ASP A 13 -39.72 -24.84 -28.03
CA ASP A 13 -40.19 -26.23 -28.19
C ASP A 13 -39.86 -27.18 -27.01
N THR A 14 -39.17 -26.66 -25.98
CA THR A 14 -38.84 -27.40 -24.75
C THR A 14 -39.60 -26.86 -23.55
N ALA A 15 -40.01 -27.74 -22.63
CA ALA A 15 -40.59 -27.35 -21.37
C ALA A 15 -39.51 -26.98 -20.34
N VAL A 16 -39.81 -25.99 -19.51
CA VAL A 16 -38.93 -25.49 -18.45
C VAL A 16 -39.55 -25.87 -17.11
N TRP A 17 -38.77 -26.53 -16.25
CA TRP A 17 -39.21 -27.07 -14.97
C TRP A 17 -38.38 -26.50 -13.81
N THR A 18 -39.04 -26.24 -12.69
CA THR A 18 -38.42 -25.82 -11.43
C THR A 18 -38.93 -26.66 -10.26
N ALA A 19 -38.20 -26.68 -9.14
CA ALA A 19 -38.67 -27.27 -7.90
C ALA A 19 -39.66 -26.32 -7.22
N GLY A 20 -40.92 -26.73 -7.08
CA GLY A 20 -41.95 -26.02 -6.34
C GLY A 20 -42.24 -26.65 -4.97
N PRO A 21 -42.93 -25.94 -4.07
CA PRO A 21 -43.22 -26.41 -2.71
C PRO A 21 -44.10 -27.67 -2.65
N ALA A 22 -44.85 -27.98 -3.72
CA ALA A 22 -45.71 -29.17 -3.83
C ALA A 22 -45.15 -30.24 -4.81
N GLY A 23 -43.94 -30.05 -5.34
CA GLY A 23 -43.32 -30.92 -6.35
C GLY A 23 -42.86 -30.16 -7.60
N PRO A 24 -42.52 -30.87 -8.69
CA PRO A 24 -42.08 -30.25 -9.94
C PRO A 24 -43.13 -29.30 -10.52
N GLU A 25 -42.74 -28.07 -10.82
CA GLU A 25 -43.59 -27.06 -11.44
C GLU A 25 -43.09 -26.73 -12.84
N ARG A 26 -44.01 -26.68 -13.82
CA ARG A 26 -43.70 -26.19 -15.17
C ARG A 26 -43.84 -24.67 -15.21
N ILE A 27 -42.75 -23.99 -15.58
CA ILE A 27 -42.75 -22.54 -15.72
C ILE A 27 -43.63 -22.14 -16.90
N THR A 28 -44.70 -21.41 -16.60
CA THR A 28 -45.56 -20.74 -17.58
C THR A 28 -45.42 -19.21 -17.42
N GLY A 29 -45.94 -18.40 -18.35
CA GLY A 29 -45.69 -16.94 -18.42
C GLY A 29 -46.09 -16.10 -17.20
N GLY A 30 -46.65 -16.71 -16.14
CA GLY A 30 -46.95 -16.12 -14.83
C GLY A 30 -46.34 -16.86 -13.63
N SER A 31 -45.36 -17.76 -13.83
CA SER A 31 -44.68 -18.48 -12.73
C SER A 31 -43.82 -17.55 -11.87
N SER A 32 -43.75 -17.85 -10.57
CA SER A 32 -43.09 -17.05 -9.52
C SER A 32 -41.58 -17.22 -9.43
N ALA A 33 -40.95 -18.01 -10.32
CA ALA A 33 -39.52 -18.27 -10.25
C ALA A 33 -38.71 -16.98 -10.45
N PRO A 34 -37.75 -16.67 -9.54
CA PRO A 34 -36.99 -15.42 -9.62
C PRO A 34 -36.06 -15.40 -10.85
N PRO A 35 -35.72 -14.20 -11.37
CA PRO A 35 -34.72 -14.05 -12.42
C PRO A 35 -33.41 -14.79 -12.07
N GLY A 36 -32.82 -15.46 -13.05
CA GLY A 36 -31.57 -16.21 -12.87
C GLY A 36 -31.69 -17.55 -12.12
N ALA A 37 -32.90 -18.00 -11.76
CA ALA A 37 -33.12 -19.27 -11.07
C ALA A 37 -32.63 -20.48 -11.91
N PRO A 38 -32.06 -21.51 -11.26
CA PRO A 38 -31.69 -22.77 -11.93
C PRO A 38 -32.96 -23.54 -12.33
N VAL A 39 -32.97 -24.05 -13.56
CA VAL A 39 -34.12 -24.77 -14.15
C VAL A 39 -33.67 -25.99 -14.95
N ALA A 40 -34.55 -26.96 -15.12
CA ALA A 40 -34.36 -28.11 -16.00
C ALA A 40 -35.15 -27.90 -17.32
N LEU A 41 -34.45 -28.00 -18.45
CA LEU A 41 -35.02 -27.93 -19.80
C LEU A 41 -35.19 -29.34 -20.34
N GLY A 42 -36.40 -29.73 -20.76
CA GLY A 42 -36.63 -31.07 -21.30
C GLY A 42 -37.89 -31.21 -22.16
N PRO A 43 -38.22 -32.44 -22.58
CA PRO A 43 -39.38 -32.72 -23.41
C PRO A 43 -40.70 -32.28 -22.75
N ALA A 44 -41.62 -31.70 -23.53
CA ALA A 44 -42.90 -31.21 -22.99
C ALA A 44 -43.84 -32.32 -22.48
N GLY A 45 -43.67 -33.55 -22.96
CA GLY A 45 -44.43 -34.74 -22.55
C GLY A 45 -43.66 -35.71 -21.66
N ALA A 46 -42.58 -35.27 -21.00
CA ALA A 46 -41.80 -36.12 -20.09
C ALA A 46 -42.66 -36.63 -18.91
N GLY A 47 -42.46 -37.89 -18.52
CA GLY A 47 -43.15 -38.49 -17.39
C GLY A 47 -42.76 -37.86 -16.05
N GLY A 48 -43.68 -37.85 -15.08
CA GLY A 48 -43.44 -37.21 -13.77
C GLY A 48 -42.29 -37.81 -12.95
N GLU A 49 -41.86 -39.05 -13.24
CA GLU A 49 -40.65 -39.63 -12.64
C GLU A 49 -39.37 -39.04 -13.23
N ASP A 50 -39.29 -38.89 -14.55
CA ASP A 50 -38.13 -38.31 -15.24
C ASP A 50 -37.94 -36.85 -14.84
N VAL A 51 -39.02 -36.08 -14.73
CA VAL A 51 -38.97 -34.68 -14.26
C VAL A 51 -38.43 -34.61 -12.82
N ARG A 52 -38.90 -35.49 -11.92
CA ARG A 52 -38.41 -35.53 -10.53
C ARG A 52 -36.93 -35.90 -10.47
N ARG A 53 -36.48 -36.87 -11.26
CA ARG A 53 -35.07 -37.28 -11.33
C ARG A 53 -34.19 -36.13 -11.86
N ALA A 54 -34.62 -35.45 -12.91
CA ALA A 54 -33.89 -34.31 -13.47
C ALA A 54 -33.77 -33.14 -12.47
N LEU A 55 -34.83 -32.84 -11.72
CA LEU A 55 -34.78 -31.80 -10.67
C LEU A 55 -33.92 -32.19 -9.47
N ALA A 56 -33.86 -33.49 -9.13
CA ALA A 56 -32.95 -33.99 -8.09
C ALA A 56 -31.48 -33.86 -8.54
N GLU A 57 -31.17 -34.22 -9.79
CA GLU A 57 -29.84 -34.03 -10.39
C GLU A 57 -29.47 -32.54 -10.48
N LEU A 58 -30.40 -31.67 -10.86
CA LEU A 58 -30.20 -30.22 -10.85
C LEU A 58 -29.90 -29.71 -9.44
N SER A 59 -30.64 -30.17 -8.43
CA SER A 59 -30.41 -29.78 -7.03
C SER A 59 -29.04 -30.25 -6.54
N ALA A 60 -28.60 -31.46 -6.89
CA ALA A 60 -27.27 -31.97 -6.57
C ALA A 60 -26.17 -31.15 -7.25
N LEU A 61 -26.37 -30.78 -8.52
CA LEU A 61 -25.45 -29.91 -9.26
C LEU A 61 -25.35 -28.52 -8.60
N VAL A 62 -26.47 -27.93 -8.20
CA VAL A 62 -26.51 -26.63 -7.52
C VAL A 62 -25.87 -26.71 -6.13
N ALA A 63 -26.08 -27.80 -5.39
CA ALA A 63 -25.44 -28.01 -4.09
C ALA A 63 -23.91 -28.12 -4.20
N ALA A 64 -23.41 -28.77 -5.26
CA ALA A 64 -21.98 -28.99 -5.46
C ALA A 64 -21.26 -27.80 -6.15
N GLY A 65 -21.91 -27.14 -7.11
CA GLY A 65 -21.30 -26.11 -7.98
C GLY A 65 -21.99 -24.74 -7.94
N GLY A 66 -22.99 -24.56 -7.09
CA GLY A 66 -23.81 -23.36 -7.01
C GLY A 66 -24.76 -23.19 -8.20
N ALA A 67 -25.60 -22.15 -8.15
CA ALA A 67 -26.54 -21.83 -9.22
C ALA A 67 -25.84 -21.58 -10.57
N THR A 68 -24.59 -21.10 -10.56
CA THR A 68 -23.79 -20.86 -11.78
C THR A 68 -23.56 -22.15 -12.58
N ALA A 69 -23.30 -23.29 -11.93
CA ALA A 69 -23.11 -24.58 -12.61
C ALA A 69 -24.36 -25.03 -13.38
N ALA A 70 -25.56 -24.66 -12.92
CA ALA A 70 -26.80 -24.95 -13.65
C ALA A 70 -26.88 -24.23 -15.01
N GLY A 71 -26.14 -23.13 -15.21
CA GLY A 71 -26.08 -22.43 -16.49
C GLY A 71 -25.29 -23.17 -17.58
N ALA A 72 -24.67 -24.31 -17.27
CA ALA A 72 -23.71 -24.99 -18.13
C ALA A 72 -24.33 -26.00 -19.10
N GLY A 73 -25.66 -26.19 -19.12
CA GLY A 73 -26.27 -27.15 -20.05
C GLY A 73 -25.92 -28.61 -19.74
N VAL A 74 -25.68 -28.93 -18.47
CA VAL A 74 -25.32 -30.28 -18.00
C VAL A 74 -26.46 -31.23 -18.30
N ASP A 75 -26.14 -32.39 -18.87
CA ASP A 75 -27.09 -33.48 -19.06
C ASP A 75 -27.56 -34.01 -17.69
N LEU A 76 -28.87 -33.88 -17.46
CA LEU A 76 -29.56 -34.32 -16.24
C LEU A 76 -30.22 -35.70 -16.44
N GLY A 77 -30.07 -36.33 -17.61
CA GLY A 77 -30.70 -37.59 -17.98
C GLY A 77 -32.07 -37.42 -18.65
N ALA A 78 -32.55 -38.46 -19.34
CA ALA A 78 -33.86 -38.49 -20.00
C ALA A 78 -34.13 -37.31 -20.97
N GLY A 79 -33.08 -36.76 -21.59
CA GLY A 79 -33.17 -35.62 -22.50
C GLY A 79 -33.28 -34.26 -21.80
N PHE A 80 -33.10 -34.21 -20.47
CA PHE A 80 -33.08 -32.96 -19.72
C PHE A 80 -31.69 -32.33 -19.66
N ARG A 81 -31.65 -31.00 -19.68
CA ARG A 81 -30.42 -30.21 -19.48
C ARG A 81 -30.62 -29.13 -18.43
N SER A 82 -29.56 -28.81 -17.69
CA SER A 82 -29.57 -27.67 -16.78
C SER A 82 -29.54 -26.34 -17.54
N ALA A 83 -30.26 -25.34 -17.03
CA ALA A 83 -30.15 -23.96 -17.49
C ALA A 83 -30.44 -22.97 -16.35
N ARG A 84 -30.36 -21.68 -16.67
CA ARG A 84 -30.81 -20.59 -15.79
C ARG A 84 -31.77 -19.68 -16.55
N LEU A 85 -32.76 -19.15 -15.83
CA LEU A 85 -33.65 -18.12 -16.35
C LEU A 85 -32.89 -16.82 -16.65
N ASP A 86 -33.50 -15.95 -17.46
CA ASP A 86 -32.99 -14.60 -17.73
C ASP A 86 -32.76 -13.82 -16.42
N GLY A 87 -31.75 -12.94 -16.40
CA GLY A 87 -31.32 -12.19 -15.21
C GLY A 87 -30.17 -12.83 -14.39
N ALA A 88 -29.67 -14.00 -14.78
CA ALA A 88 -28.43 -14.56 -14.21
C ALA A 88 -27.20 -13.72 -14.57
N ARG A 89 -26.29 -13.52 -13.60
CA ARG A 89 -24.95 -12.95 -13.83
C ARG A 89 -23.95 -14.00 -14.30
N GLY A 90 -22.87 -13.53 -14.93
CA GLY A 90 -21.81 -14.35 -15.50
C GLY A 90 -22.12 -14.82 -16.92
N ASP A 91 -21.11 -15.36 -17.60
CA ASP A 91 -21.24 -15.87 -18.94
C ASP A 91 -21.20 -17.42 -18.98
N ARG A 92 -21.16 -17.98 -20.20
CA ARG A 92 -21.10 -19.43 -20.39
C ARG A 92 -19.82 -20.06 -19.85
N ARG A 93 -18.70 -19.33 -19.83
CA ARG A 93 -17.41 -19.79 -19.33
C ARG A 93 -17.47 -20.05 -17.84
N ASP A 94 -18.07 -19.12 -17.09
CA ASP A 94 -18.23 -19.25 -15.64
C ASP A 94 -19.04 -20.50 -15.29
N ALA A 95 -20.15 -20.71 -16.01
CA ALA A 95 -21.03 -21.85 -15.83
C ALA A 95 -20.30 -23.18 -16.10
N VAL A 96 -19.58 -23.27 -17.23
CA VAL A 96 -18.84 -24.48 -17.61
C VAL A 96 -17.74 -24.80 -16.61
N LEU A 97 -16.98 -23.80 -16.13
CA LEU A 97 -15.93 -24.04 -15.14
C LEU A 97 -16.51 -24.51 -13.80
N ALA A 98 -17.59 -23.87 -13.32
CA ALA A 98 -18.27 -24.27 -12.10
C ALA A 98 -18.83 -25.70 -12.18
N ALA A 99 -19.45 -26.05 -13.31
CA ALA A 99 -19.98 -27.39 -13.54
C ALA A 99 -18.87 -28.44 -13.70
N LEU A 100 -17.77 -28.14 -14.40
CA LEU A 100 -16.63 -29.05 -14.51
C LEU A 100 -16.03 -29.36 -13.13
N ARG A 101 -15.95 -28.36 -12.25
CA ARG A 101 -15.49 -28.52 -10.86
C ARG A 101 -16.44 -29.39 -10.03
N ALA A 102 -17.75 -29.20 -10.17
CA ALA A 102 -18.76 -29.98 -9.45
C ALA A 102 -18.82 -31.45 -9.93
N LEU A 103 -18.70 -31.67 -11.24
CA LEU A 103 -18.80 -32.99 -11.87
C LEU A 103 -17.49 -33.80 -11.76
N GLY A 104 -16.35 -33.11 -11.75
CA GLY A 104 -15.02 -33.71 -11.90
C GLY A 104 -14.77 -34.23 -13.32
N LEU A 105 -13.50 -34.57 -13.60
CA LEU A 105 -13.07 -34.96 -14.95
C LEU A 105 -13.78 -36.22 -15.47
N ARG A 106 -14.13 -37.16 -14.58
CA ARG A 106 -14.81 -38.43 -14.93
C ARG A 106 -16.20 -38.22 -15.53
N ASN A 107 -16.92 -37.18 -15.09
CA ASN A 107 -18.28 -36.89 -15.53
C ASN A 107 -18.36 -35.68 -16.48
N ALA A 108 -17.21 -35.18 -16.97
CA ALA A 108 -17.16 -34.01 -17.85
C ALA A 108 -17.93 -34.21 -19.17
N GLY A 109 -18.14 -35.46 -19.62
CA GLY A 109 -18.97 -35.77 -20.79
C GLY A 109 -20.43 -35.31 -20.66
N ARG A 110 -20.94 -35.09 -19.43
CA ARG A 110 -22.27 -34.51 -19.19
C ARG A 110 -22.36 -33.04 -19.62
N LEU A 111 -21.26 -32.35 -19.87
CA LEU A 111 -21.24 -30.98 -20.41
C LEU A 111 -21.48 -30.92 -21.93
N GLY A 112 -21.59 -32.08 -22.58
CA GLY A 112 -21.71 -32.21 -24.04
C GLY A 112 -20.37 -32.51 -24.70
N ASP A 113 -20.27 -32.19 -26.00
CA ASP A 113 -19.05 -32.45 -26.77
C ASP A 113 -17.84 -31.71 -26.19
N ARG A 114 -16.70 -32.39 -26.16
CA ARG A 114 -15.44 -31.91 -25.61
C ARG A 114 -14.99 -30.62 -26.29
N ALA A 115 -15.17 -30.51 -27.60
CA ALA A 115 -14.85 -29.28 -28.32
C ALA A 115 -15.72 -28.11 -27.84
N GLY A 116 -17.02 -28.34 -27.62
CA GLY A 116 -17.97 -27.31 -27.23
C GLY A 116 -17.65 -26.64 -25.88
N PHE A 117 -17.38 -27.42 -24.84
CA PHE A 117 -17.08 -26.83 -23.52
C PHE A 117 -15.66 -26.23 -23.45
N LEU A 118 -14.69 -26.77 -24.20
CA LEU A 118 -13.35 -26.17 -24.30
C LEU A 118 -13.39 -24.83 -25.03
N VAL A 119 -14.22 -24.69 -26.07
CA VAL A 119 -14.47 -23.41 -26.74
C VAL A 119 -15.15 -22.43 -25.80
N ALA A 120 -16.07 -22.89 -24.94
CA ALA A 120 -16.66 -22.02 -23.93
C ALA A 120 -15.62 -21.50 -22.91
N LEU A 121 -14.64 -22.33 -22.52
CA LEU A 121 -13.59 -21.93 -21.59
C LEU A 121 -12.55 -21.00 -22.23
N PHE A 122 -12.01 -21.37 -23.40
CA PHE A 122 -10.81 -20.73 -23.97
C PHE A 122 -11.04 -20.02 -25.31
N GLY A 123 -12.28 -19.98 -25.79
CA GLY A 123 -12.63 -19.38 -27.08
C GLY A 123 -12.40 -20.31 -28.28
N PRO A 124 -12.75 -19.84 -29.50
CA PRO A 124 -12.76 -20.65 -30.71
C PRO A 124 -11.36 -21.07 -31.19
N SER A 125 -10.30 -20.40 -30.75
CA SER A 125 -8.91 -20.70 -31.10
C SER A 125 -8.29 -21.82 -30.23
N VAL A 126 -9.07 -22.49 -29.39
CA VAL A 126 -8.55 -23.56 -28.51
C VAL A 126 -7.95 -24.71 -29.33
N THR A 127 -6.77 -25.17 -28.92
CA THR A 127 -6.06 -26.27 -29.60
C THR A 127 -6.21 -27.58 -28.82
N LYS A 128 -5.91 -28.72 -29.47
CA LYS A 128 -5.85 -30.03 -28.81
C LYS A 128 -4.87 -30.06 -27.63
N ARG A 129 -3.77 -29.31 -27.71
CA ARG A 129 -2.76 -29.20 -26.65
C ARG A 129 -3.31 -28.47 -25.42
N VAL A 130 -3.94 -27.31 -25.61
CA VAL A 130 -4.62 -26.58 -24.52
C VAL A 130 -5.69 -27.47 -23.87
N GLY A 131 -6.47 -28.21 -24.67
CA GLY A 131 -7.47 -29.14 -24.16
C GLY A 131 -6.89 -30.34 -23.38
N ALA A 132 -5.64 -30.74 -23.63
CA ALA A 132 -4.93 -31.76 -22.86
C ALA A 132 -4.37 -31.18 -21.55
N ALA A 133 -3.75 -30.00 -21.62
CA ALA A 133 -3.25 -29.28 -20.45
C ALA A 133 -4.37 -28.94 -19.46
N ALA A 134 -5.54 -28.52 -19.95
CA ALA A 134 -6.71 -28.24 -19.12
C ALA A 134 -7.25 -29.51 -18.42
N ALA A 135 -7.27 -30.64 -19.13
CA ALA A 135 -7.67 -31.93 -18.54
C ALA A 135 -6.69 -32.38 -17.45
N LYS A 136 -5.38 -32.20 -17.68
CA LYS A 136 -4.34 -32.46 -16.68
C LYS A 136 -4.53 -31.56 -15.46
N ALA A 137 -4.65 -30.25 -15.64
CA ALA A 137 -4.88 -29.31 -14.55
C ALA A 137 -6.14 -29.63 -13.72
N ALA A 138 -7.24 -30.03 -14.39
CA ALA A 138 -8.46 -30.46 -13.69
C ALA A 138 -8.26 -31.77 -12.91
N GLY A 139 -7.52 -32.73 -13.48
CA GLY A 139 -7.17 -33.99 -12.81
C GLY A 139 -6.27 -33.80 -11.60
N ASP A 140 -5.33 -32.85 -11.68
CA ASP A 140 -4.42 -32.48 -10.61
C ASP A 140 -5.07 -31.56 -9.55
N GLY A 141 -6.32 -31.13 -9.77
CA GLY A 141 -7.02 -30.21 -8.87
C GLY A 141 -6.53 -28.76 -8.91
N ARG A 142 -5.81 -28.36 -9.97
CA ARG A 142 -5.26 -27.00 -10.16
C ARG A 142 -6.31 -26.02 -10.69
N TRP A 143 -7.38 -25.83 -9.92
CA TRP A 143 -8.52 -25.00 -10.34
C TRP A 143 -8.18 -23.52 -10.49
N ALA A 144 -7.26 -22.99 -9.66
CA ALA A 144 -6.75 -21.62 -9.81
C ALA A 144 -6.12 -21.37 -11.20
N ALA A 145 -5.31 -22.32 -11.69
CA ALA A 145 -4.66 -22.23 -13.00
C ALA A 145 -5.69 -22.32 -14.14
N LEU A 146 -6.66 -23.24 -14.03
CA LEU A 146 -7.78 -23.33 -14.98
C LEU A 146 -8.61 -22.05 -15.03
N HIS A 147 -8.93 -21.47 -13.87
CA HIS A 147 -9.64 -20.20 -13.77
C HIS A 147 -8.85 -19.10 -14.46
N LEU A 148 -7.57 -18.93 -14.11
CA LEU A 148 -6.73 -17.89 -14.68
C LEU A 148 -6.55 -18.04 -16.19
N ALA A 149 -6.29 -19.27 -16.68
CA ALA A 149 -6.16 -19.54 -18.11
C ALA A 149 -7.46 -19.27 -18.88
N SER A 150 -8.59 -19.66 -18.29
CA SER A 150 -9.92 -19.38 -18.82
C SER A 150 -10.15 -17.88 -18.97
N ALA A 151 -9.84 -17.10 -17.93
CA ALA A 151 -9.92 -15.64 -17.96
C ALA A 151 -8.92 -14.98 -18.94
N ALA A 152 -7.69 -15.50 -19.01
CA ALA A 152 -6.61 -14.95 -19.83
C ALA A 152 -6.73 -15.31 -21.33
N SER A 153 -7.61 -16.23 -21.70
CA SER A 153 -7.82 -16.65 -23.10
C SER A 153 -8.26 -15.51 -24.01
N ASP A 154 -8.85 -14.46 -23.46
CA ASP A 154 -9.24 -13.25 -24.20
C ASP A 154 -8.04 -12.37 -24.60
N VAL A 155 -6.90 -12.53 -23.93
CA VAL A 155 -5.73 -11.66 -24.09
C VAL A 155 -4.44 -12.39 -24.47
N LEU A 156 -4.42 -13.73 -24.35
CA LEU A 156 -3.30 -14.62 -24.65
C LEU A 156 -3.62 -15.59 -25.80
N GLY A 157 -2.58 -16.04 -26.50
CA GLY A 157 -2.67 -17.10 -27.50
C GLY A 157 -2.64 -18.52 -26.89
N PRO A 158 -3.00 -19.56 -27.68
CA PRO A 158 -3.10 -20.94 -27.19
C PRO A 158 -1.81 -21.49 -26.55
N GLU A 159 -0.64 -21.22 -27.15
CA GLU A 159 0.66 -21.69 -26.65
C GLU A 159 1.01 -21.03 -25.31
N GLN A 160 0.54 -19.80 -25.08
CA GLN A 160 0.73 -19.09 -23.82
C GLN A 160 -0.18 -19.65 -22.72
N LEU A 161 -1.40 -20.07 -23.07
CA LEU A 161 -2.34 -20.68 -22.13
C LEU A 161 -1.82 -22.01 -21.56
N GLU A 162 -1.08 -22.79 -22.34
CA GLU A 162 -0.44 -24.03 -21.84
C GLU A 162 0.47 -23.74 -20.64
N ARG A 163 1.21 -22.62 -20.66
CA ARG A 163 2.08 -22.21 -19.54
C ARG A 163 1.28 -21.73 -18.33
N VAL A 164 0.14 -21.06 -18.54
CA VAL A 164 -0.74 -20.64 -17.43
C VAL A 164 -1.42 -21.84 -16.77
N LEU A 165 -1.81 -22.84 -17.56
CA LEU A 165 -2.41 -24.08 -17.08
C LEU A 165 -1.42 -24.95 -16.28
N ASP A 166 -0.12 -24.72 -16.43
CA ASP A 166 0.90 -25.45 -15.68
C ASP A 166 1.23 -24.83 -14.31
N LEU A 167 0.61 -23.70 -13.97
CA LEU A 167 0.84 -23.02 -12.70
C LEU A 167 0.30 -23.81 -11.50
N ASP A 168 1.07 -23.79 -10.41
CA ASP A 168 0.68 -24.38 -9.12
C ASP A 168 0.33 -23.29 -8.10
N GLY A 169 -0.76 -23.49 -7.37
CA GLY A 169 -1.18 -22.63 -6.27
C GLY A 169 -2.62 -22.88 -5.80
N PRO A 170 -2.99 -22.37 -4.61
CA PRO A 170 -4.31 -22.58 -4.04
C PRO A 170 -5.37 -21.75 -4.77
N ASP A 171 -6.60 -22.25 -4.83
CA ASP A 171 -7.76 -21.59 -5.46
C ASP A 171 -8.02 -20.16 -4.98
N ALA A 172 -7.76 -19.89 -3.70
CA ALA A 172 -7.90 -18.56 -3.12
C ALA A 172 -6.96 -17.50 -3.75
N ALA A 173 -6.00 -17.91 -4.60
CA ALA A 173 -5.18 -17.00 -5.40
C ALA A 173 -5.98 -16.28 -6.51
N VAL A 174 -7.07 -16.88 -7.00
CA VAL A 174 -7.91 -16.34 -8.10
C VAL A 174 -9.39 -16.44 -7.73
N PRO A 175 -9.88 -15.54 -6.85
CA PRO A 175 -11.30 -15.50 -6.46
C PRO A 175 -12.18 -14.83 -7.54
N GLY A 176 -13.50 -15.01 -7.42
CA GLY A 176 -14.50 -14.40 -8.30
C GLY A 176 -14.82 -15.24 -9.54
N ALA A 177 -15.44 -14.61 -10.54
CA ALA A 177 -15.80 -15.25 -11.80
C ALA A 177 -14.74 -15.05 -12.90
N PRO A 178 -14.39 -16.09 -13.69
CA PRO A 178 -13.44 -15.98 -14.80
C PRO A 178 -13.78 -14.89 -15.82
N SER A 179 -15.08 -14.69 -16.12
CA SER A 179 -15.53 -13.67 -17.07
C SER A 179 -15.24 -12.24 -16.60
N VAL A 180 -15.38 -11.98 -15.30
CA VAL A 180 -15.08 -10.70 -14.67
C VAL A 180 -13.58 -10.43 -14.74
N LEU A 181 -12.76 -11.42 -14.37
CA LEU A 181 -11.31 -11.32 -14.48
C LEU A 181 -10.85 -11.13 -15.93
N ALA A 182 -11.49 -11.81 -16.90
CA ALA A 182 -11.24 -11.60 -18.33
C ALA A 182 -11.51 -10.15 -18.75
N GLY A 183 -12.61 -9.57 -18.26
CA GLY A 183 -12.92 -8.14 -18.43
C GLY A 183 -11.79 -7.24 -17.95
N TYR A 184 -11.31 -7.45 -16.72
CA TYR A 184 -10.21 -6.65 -16.16
C TYR A 184 -8.89 -6.87 -16.89
N LEU A 185 -8.57 -8.12 -17.29
CA LEU A 185 -7.37 -8.42 -18.07
C LEU A 185 -7.39 -7.71 -19.43
N ARG A 186 -8.53 -7.72 -20.14
CA ARG A 186 -8.69 -6.99 -21.42
C ARG A 186 -8.45 -5.49 -21.24
N GLN A 187 -9.00 -4.92 -20.18
CA GLN A 187 -8.87 -3.50 -19.86
C GLN A 187 -7.42 -3.13 -19.48
N ALA A 188 -6.80 -3.87 -18.56
CA ALA A 188 -5.44 -3.62 -18.11
C ALA A 188 -4.41 -3.84 -19.22
N PHE A 189 -4.54 -4.90 -20.02
CA PHE A 189 -3.58 -5.26 -21.07
C PHE A 189 -3.89 -4.67 -22.45
N GLY A 190 -4.93 -3.84 -22.58
CA GLY A 190 -5.32 -3.22 -23.85
C GLY A 190 -4.16 -2.49 -24.53
N GLY A 191 -3.35 -1.76 -23.76
CA GLY A 191 -2.15 -1.04 -24.24
C GLY A 191 -0.86 -1.87 -24.26
N VAL A 192 -0.88 -3.12 -23.82
CA VAL A 192 0.32 -3.98 -23.70
C VAL A 192 0.49 -4.84 -24.97
N PRO A 193 1.69 -4.86 -25.59
CA PRO A 193 1.98 -5.74 -26.72
C PRO A 193 1.74 -7.23 -26.39
N ARG A 194 1.07 -7.96 -27.29
CA ARG A 194 0.71 -9.38 -27.11
C ARG A 194 1.84 -10.28 -26.59
N PRO A 195 3.09 -10.21 -27.11
CA PRO A 195 4.16 -11.10 -26.66
C PRO A 195 4.50 -10.99 -25.17
N ARG A 196 4.20 -9.84 -24.53
CA ARG A 196 4.62 -9.54 -23.15
C ARG A 196 3.56 -9.80 -22.09
N ARG A 197 2.32 -10.03 -22.50
CA ARG A 197 1.18 -10.21 -21.58
C ARG A 197 1.36 -11.45 -20.71
N LEU A 198 1.95 -12.51 -21.26
CA LEU A 198 2.25 -13.72 -20.51
C LEU A 198 3.28 -13.46 -19.40
N ASP A 199 4.39 -12.79 -19.72
CA ASP A 199 5.45 -12.52 -18.74
C ASP A 199 4.93 -11.69 -17.56
N LEU A 200 4.08 -10.68 -17.82
CA LEU A 200 3.43 -9.90 -16.76
C LEU A 200 2.49 -10.75 -15.90
N LEU A 201 1.75 -11.68 -16.51
CA LEU A 201 0.83 -12.56 -15.79
C LEU A 201 1.57 -13.58 -14.92
N LEU A 202 2.69 -14.11 -15.41
CA LEU A 202 3.55 -15.04 -14.67
C LEU A 202 4.25 -14.34 -13.50
N ASP A 203 4.83 -13.16 -13.72
CA ASP A 203 5.44 -12.37 -12.63
C ASP A 203 4.39 -11.93 -11.59
N LEU A 204 3.16 -11.60 -12.01
CA LEU A 204 2.05 -11.37 -11.08
C LEU A 204 1.73 -12.63 -10.24
N TRP A 205 1.65 -13.79 -10.88
CA TRP A 205 1.37 -15.05 -10.18
C TRP A 205 2.39 -15.34 -9.09
N GLU A 206 3.68 -15.23 -9.40
CA GLU A 206 4.77 -15.42 -8.45
C GLU A 206 4.67 -14.46 -7.27
N ARG A 207 4.42 -13.17 -7.54
CA ARG A 207 4.26 -12.16 -6.48
C ARG A 207 3.07 -12.42 -5.57
N VAL A 208 1.92 -12.82 -6.13
CA VAL A 208 0.72 -13.16 -5.35
C VAL A 208 1.01 -14.41 -4.50
N ARG A 209 1.67 -15.42 -5.05
CA ARG A 209 2.08 -16.62 -4.30
C ARG A 209 3.00 -16.25 -3.15
N ASP A 210 4.05 -15.47 -3.41
CA ASP A 210 4.99 -15.02 -2.38
C ASP A 210 4.30 -14.22 -1.27
N ARG A 211 3.38 -13.32 -1.63
CA ARG A 211 2.60 -12.51 -0.67
C ARG A 211 1.71 -13.40 0.20
N ARG A 212 1.08 -14.42 -0.38
CA ARG A 212 0.25 -15.37 0.36
C ARG A 212 1.07 -16.30 1.24
N ASP A 213 2.22 -16.75 0.75
CA ASP A 213 3.13 -17.58 1.52
C ASP A 213 3.71 -16.84 2.72
N ARG A 214 4.04 -15.55 2.58
CA ARG A 214 4.43 -14.68 3.72
C ARG A 214 3.31 -14.57 4.75
N HIS A 215 2.08 -14.32 4.34
CA HIS A 215 0.93 -14.29 5.26
C HIS A 215 0.68 -15.64 5.94
N GLY A 216 0.77 -16.74 5.19
CA GLY A 216 0.63 -18.09 5.71
C GLY A 216 1.73 -18.45 6.72
N ARG A 217 2.99 -18.07 6.43
CA ARG A 217 4.12 -18.22 7.35
C ARG A 217 3.89 -17.44 8.64
N ARG A 218 3.50 -16.15 8.55
CA ARG A 218 3.14 -15.33 9.72
C ARG A 218 2.07 -16.00 10.59
N ALA A 219 0.99 -16.49 9.98
CA ALA A 219 -0.08 -17.16 10.68
C ALA A 219 0.38 -18.44 11.39
N ARG A 220 1.21 -19.27 10.74
CA ARG A 220 1.78 -20.50 11.33
C ARG A 220 2.72 -20.19 12.50
N ARG A 221 3.62 -19.21 12.33
CA ARG A 221 4.54 -18.76 13.38
C ARG A 221 3.79 -18.24 14.61
N MET A 222 2.80 -17.36 14.41
CA MET A 222 1.97 -16.87 15.51
C MET A 222 1.10 -17.95 16.16
N ALA A 223 0.70 -18.98 15.42
CA ALA A 223 -0.05 -20.11 15.98
C ALA A 223 0.78 -20.96 16.98
N THR A 224 2.11 -20.83 17.00
CA THR A 224 2.96 -21.45 18.04
C THR A 224 2.86 -20.75 19.39
N GLN A 225 2.33 -19.52 19.44
CA GLN A 225 2.25 -18.72 20.65
C GLN A 225 0.90 -18.88 21.36
N SER A 226 0.84 -18.51 22.64
CA SER A 226 -0.41 -18.62 23.40
C SER A 226 -1.44 -17.63 22.90
N ARG A 227 -2.70 -18.06 22.77
CA ARG A 227 -3.83 -17.13 22.56
C ARG A 227 -4.18 -16.33 23.81
N ARG A 228 -3.79 -16.82 24.99
CA ARG A 228 -3.98 -16.13 26.27
C ARG A 228 -2.71 -15.37 26.60
N ASP A 229 -2.80 -14.05 26.53
CA ASP A 229 -1.78 -13.13 26.98
C ASP A 229 -1.58 -13.26 28.49
N ARG A 230 -0.38 -13.62 28.92
CA ARG A 230 0.05 -13.70 30.32
C ARG A 230 1.21 -12.75 30.63
N LEU A 231 1.44 -11.74 29.79
CA LEU A 231 2.50 -10.76 30.00
C LEU A 231 2.34 -10.04 31.35
N SER A 232 1.10 -9.73 31.77
CA SER A 232 0.84 -9.16 33.11
C SER A 232 1.31 -10.08 34.25
N ASP A 233 0.99 -11.37 34.18
CA ASP A 233 1.39 -12.36 35.20
C ASP A 233 2.93 -12.47 35.28
N LEU A 234 3.59 -12.42 34.12
CA LEU A 234 5.05 -12.44 34.02
C LEU A 234 5.68 -11.16 34.58
N ARG A 235 5.09 -9.99 34.33
CA ARG A 235 5.53 -8.71 34.93
C ARG A 235 5.45 -8.76 36.45
N GLU A 236 4.33 -9.22 37.01
CA GLU A 236 4.21 -9.39 38.46
C GLU A 236 5.23 -10.38 39.02
N ARG A 237 5.48 -11.47 38.29
CA ARG A 237 6.46 -12.47 38.71
C ARG A 237 7.88 -11.92 38.67
N ARG A 238 8.21 -11.10 37.66
CA ARG A 238 9.49 -10.42 37.52
C ARG A 238 9.71 -9.41 38.64
N ALA A 239 8.70 -8.60 38.97
CA ALA A 239 8.78 -7.66 40.07
C ALA A 239 9.10 -8.36 41.40
N ARG A 240 8.41 -9.47 41.72
CA ARG A 240 8.70 -10.26 42.94
C ARG A 240 10.12 -10.87 42.94
N ASP A 241 10.62 -11.30 41.79
CA ASP A 241 12.00 -11.82 41.65
C ASP A 241 13.04 -10.72 41.89
N GLU A 242 12.77 -9.50 41.42
CA GLU A 242 13.59 -8.31 41.66
C GLU A 242 13.54 -7.87 43.13
N ASP A 243 12.36 -7.91 43.76
CA ASP A 243 12.21 -7.65 45.20
C ASP A 243 12.99 -8.67 46.04
N ASP A 244 12.85 -9.97 45.74
CA ASP A 244 13.60 -11.05 46.38
C ASP A 244 15.11 -10.84 46.23
N LEU A 245 15.57 -10.36 45.07
CA LEU A 245 16.97 -10.04 44.82
C LEU A 245 17.44 -8.87 45.68
N VAL A 246 16.67 -7.78 45.75
CA VAL A 246 16.98 -6.61 46.59
C VAL A 246 17.05 -7.01 48.07
N VAL A 247 16.06 -7.75 48.57
CA VAL A 247 16.05 -8.26 49.95
C VAL A 247 17.26 -9.13 50.21
N GLY A 248 17.60 -10.05 49.30
CA GLY A 248 18.77 -10.90 49.42
C GLY A 248 20.10 -10.13 49.51
N TRP A 249 20.22 -9.02 48.78
CA TRP A 249 21.37 -8.11 48.88
C TRP A 249 21.40 -7.35 50.21
N LEU A 250 20.25 -6.82 50.66
CA LEU A 250 20.12 -6.14 51.95
C LEU A 250 20.51 -7.05 53.12
N THR A 251 19.95 -8.27 53.16
CA THR A 251 20.26 -9.26 54.20
C THR A 251 21.75 -9.58 54.23
N ARG A 252 22.37 -9.78 53.05
CA ARG A 252 23.80 -10.11 52.96
C ARG A 252 24.71 -8.95 53.39
N MET A 253 24.39 -7.73 52.97
CA MET A 253 25.21 -6.54 53.27
C MET A 253 25.10 -6.09 54.71
N LEU A 254 23.90 -6.13 55.27
CA LEU A 254 23.62 -5.63 56.63
C LEU A 254 23.78 -6.73 57.69
N GLY A 255 23.89 -8.00 57.30
CA GLY A 255 23.97 -9.12 58.22
C GLY A 255 22.69 -9.37 59.03
N ILE A 256 21.55 -8.86 58.56
CA ILE A 256 20.24 -8.96 59.22
C ILE A 256 19.33 -9.91 58.46
N ALA A 257 18.64 -10.81 59.17
CA ALA A 257 17.75 -11.79 58.55
C ALA A 257 16.53 -11.14 57.88
N GLU A 258 15.97 -10.09 58.51
CA GLU A 258 14.75 -9.41 58.05
C GLU A 258 15.00 -7.89 57.99
N PRO A 259 15.35 -7.35 56.80
CA PRO A 259 15.55 -5.91 56.62
C PRO A 259 14.26 -5.11 56.85
N THR A 260 14.36 -3.98 57.56
CA THR A 260 13.22 -3.08 57.76
C THR A 260 13.03 -2.13 56.56
N LEU A 261 11.87 -1.45 56.48
CA LEU A 261 11.65 -0.39 55.49
C LEU A 261 12.67 0.76 55.61
N ALA A 262 13.14 1.05 56.84
CA ALA A 262 14.16 2.06 57.06
C ALA A 262 15.53 1.62 56.52
N ASP A 263 15.85 0.33 56.58
CA ASP A 263 17.07 -0.23 56.01
C ASP A 263 17.03 -0.16 54.48
N ALA A 264 15.89 -0.50 53.88
CA ALA A 264 15.67 -0.37 52.44
C ALA A 264 15.76 1.08 51.96
N ALA A 265 15.18 2.04 52.70
CA ALA A 265 15.20 3.46 52.34
C ALA A 265 16.60 4.09 52.40
N ARG A 266 17.50 3.54 53.22
CA ARG A 266 18.90 4.00 53.33
C ARG A 266 19.85 3.29 52.38
N TRP A 267 19.38 2.23 51.73
CA TRP A 267 20.22 1.41 50.87
C TRP A 267 20.52 2.12 49.56
N ILE A 268 21.82 2.27 49.30
CA ILE A 268 22.34 2.70 48.01
C ILE A 268 22.93 1.45 47.35
N PRO A 269 22.36 0.99 46.22
CA PRO A 269 22.84 -0.23 45.59
C PRO A 269 24.31 -0.09 45.15
N PRO A 270 25.20 -1.02 45.57
CA PRO A 270 26.61 -0.97 45.19
C PRO A 270 26.81 -1.33 43.72
N ASP A 271 27.98 -1.03 43.16
CA ASP A 271 28.29 -1.36 41.75
C ASP A 271 28.19 -2.86 41.45
N ALA A 272 28.46 -3.72 42.44
CA ALA A 272 28.29 -5.17 42.31
C ALA A 272 26.82 -5.58 42.08
N PHE A 273 25.85 -4.87 42.66
CA PHE A 273 24.42 -5.09 42.38
C PHE A 273 24.08 -4.72 40.94
N TRP A 274 24.56 -3.58 40.46
CA TRP A 274 24.32 -3.14 39.08
C TRP A 274 25.01 -4.03 38.05
N ARG A 275 26.19 -4.57 38.36
CA ARG A 275 26.84 -5.58 37.52
C ARG A 275 26.02 -6.87 37.43
N ASP A 276 25.48 -7.36 38.55
CA ASP A 276 24.57 -8.53 38.56
C ASP A 276 23.32 -8.26 37.71
N GLN A 277 22.74 -7.05 37.79
CA GLN A 277 21.59 -6.66 36.95
C GLN A 277 21.92 -6.66 35.45
N LEU A 278 23.06 -6.08 35.06
CA LEU A 278 23.52 -6.06 33.67
C LEU A 278 23.77 -7.47 33.12
N THR A 279 24.41 -8.34 33.91
CA THR A 279 24.62 -9.75 33.54
C THR A 279 23.30 -10.48 33.36
N ARG A 280 22.37 -10.37 34.32
CA ARG A 280 21.05 -11.02 34.23
C ARG A 280 20.24 -10.54 33.04
N MET A 281 20.29 -9.25 32.74
CA MET A 281 19.65 -8.65 31.57
C MET A 281 20.17 -9.30 30.27
N PHE A 282 21.49 -9.42 30.12
CA PHE A 282 22.09 -10.08 28.97
C PHE A 282 21.71 -11.56 28.88
N GLU A 283 21.82 -12.30 29.98
CA GLU A 283 21.42 -13.73 30.06
C GLU A 283 19.96 -13.94 29.65
N ASP A 284 19.06 -13.07 30.12
CA ASP A 284 17.64 -13.16 29.80
C ASP A 284 17.37 -12.84 28.32
N ALA A 285 18.13 -11.91 27.73
CA ALA A 285 18.01 -11.56 26.32
C ALA A 285 18.46 -12.68 25.39
N ILE A 286 19.62 -13.30 25.64
CA ILE A 286 20.09 -14.44 24.82
C ILE A 286 19.17 -15.66 24.99
N ALA A 287 18.61 -15.87 26.20
CA ALA A 287 17.65 -16.94 26.44
C ALA A 287 16.32 -16.70 25.73
N ALA A 288 15.77 -15.48 25.80
CA ALA A 288 14.56 -15.12 25.05
C ALA A 288 14.77 -15.24 23.53
N THR A 289 15.95 -14.85 23.03
CA THR A 289 16.34 -15.00 21.63
C THR A 289 16.34 -16.47 21.21
N ALA A 290 16.93 -17.36 22.01
CA ALA A 290 16.94 -18.80 21.73
C ALA A 290 15.52 -19.40 21.71
N LEU A 291 14.65 -19.01 22.66
CA LEU A 291 13.25 -19.45 22.66
C LEU A 291 12.49 -18.99 21.41
N LEU A 292 12.70 -17.74 20.98
CA LEU A 292 12.07 -17.20 19.77
C LEU A 292 12.55 -17.89 18.50
N ARG A 293 13.87 -18.00 18.30
CA ARG A 293 14.45 -18.67 17.14
C ARG A 293 14.04 -20.15 17.07
N THR A 294 13.95 -20.82 18.22
CA THR A 294 13.42 -22.19 18.30
C THR A 294 11.94 -22.25 17.95
N ALA A 295 11.11 -21.32 18.44
CA ALA A 295 9.70 -21.26 18.10
C ALA A 295 9.47 -21.03 16.59
N VAL A 296 10.27 -20.16 15.97
CA VAL A 296 10.25 -19.91 14.52
C VAL A 296 10.68 -21.17 13.75
N ALA A 297 11.79 -21.81 14.13
CA ALA A 297 12.27 -23.03 13.49
C ALA A 297 11.24 -24.17 13.58
N VAL A 298 10.59 -24.34 14.74
CA VAL A 298 9.53 -25.35 14.92
C VAL A 298 8.29 -25.01 14.09
N ALA A 299 7.93 -23.74 13.94
CA ALA A 299 6.80 -23.32 13.10
C ALA A 299 7.03 -23.58 11.61
N ASP A 300 8.27 -23.39 11.14
CA ASP A 300 8.62 -23.49 9.73
C ASP A 300 9.01 -24.91 9.30
N LEU A 301 9.68 -25.67 10.17
CA LEU A 301 10.28 -26.99 9.86
C LEU A 301 9.64 -28.16 10.62
N GLY A 302 8.81 -27.89 11.63
CA GLY A 302 8.29 -28.91 12.55
C GLY A 302 9.20 -29.16 13.76
N TYR A 303 8.72 -29.95 14.72
CA TYR A 303 9.41 -30.14 16.02
C TYR A 303 10.76 -30.83 15.91
N GLU A 304 10.86 -31.90 15.10
CA GLU A 304 12.09 -32.70 14.98
C GLU A 304 13.22 -31.87 14.37
N GLU A 305 13.05 -31.43 13.12
CA GLU A 305 14.03 -30.62 12.40
C GLU A 305 14.27 -29.26 13.07
N GLY A 306 13.20 -28.62 13.57
CA GLY A 306 13.30 -27.31 14.23
C GLY A 306 14.11 -27.36 15.53
N LEU A 307 13.96 -28.42 16.34
CA LEU A 307 14.74 -28.60 17.56
C LEU A 307 16.18 -29.01 17.25
N ALA A 308 16.40 -29.89 16.28
CA ALA A 308 17.75 -30.27 15.84
C ALA A 308 18.55 -29.04 15.37
N ARG A 309 17.93 -28.19 14.55
CA ARG A 309 18.54 -26.92 14.09
C ARG A 309 18.85 -25.94 15.23
N SER A 310 18.06 -25.96 16.30
CA SER A 310 18.17 -25.01 17.42
C SER A 310 19.05 -25.52 18.57
N ALA A 311 19.44 -26.80 18.57
CA ALA A 311 20.18 -27.42 19.66
C ALA A 311 21.52 -26.72 19.99
N PRO A 312 22.39 -26.37 19.00
CA PRO A 312 23.64 -25.67 19.30
C PRO A 312 23.44 -24.30 19.95
N LEU A 313 22.39 -23.58 19.53
CA LEU A 313 22.02 -22.28 20.11
C LEU A 313 21.56 -22.44 21.57
N ILE A 314 20.74 -23.45 21.86
CA ILE A 314 20.25 -23.75 23.21
C ILE A 314 21.42 -24.13 24.13
N GLU A 315 22.34 -24.97 23.66
CA GLU A 315 23.54 -25.37 24.39
C GLU A 315 24.43 -24.16 24.74
N ALA A 316 24.65 -23.26 23.78
CA ALA A 316 25.47 -22.07 23.99
C ALA A 316 24.88 -21.11 25.02
N VAL A 317 23.55 -20.96 25.07
CA VAL A 317 22.89 -20.19 26.14
C VAL A 317 23.10 -20.86 27.50
N VAL A 318 22.96 -22.18 27.59
CA VAL A 318 23.14 -22.90 28.86
C VAL A 318 24.59 -22.81 29.36
N ALA A 319 25.57 -22.85 28.46
CA ALA A 319 26.99 -22.70 28.80
C ALA A 319 27.31 -21.30 29.36
N GLN A 320 26.66 -20.26 28.83
CA GLN A 320 26.86 -18.86 29.25
C GLN A 320 26.01 -18.46 30.46
N CYS A 321 24.95 -19.22 30.77
CA CYS A 321 24.02 -18.96 31.88
C CYS A 321 24.04 -20.11 32.92
N PRO A 322 25.16 -20.39 33.61
CA PRO A 322 25.28 -21.52 34.53
C PRO A 322 24.38 -21.39 35.77
N ALA A 323 23.82 -20.21 36.07
CA ALA A 323 23.00 -19.91 37.24
C ALA A 323 21.49 -20.22 37.07
N TRP A 324 21.15 -21.32 36.41
CA TRP A 324 19.77 -21.74 36.06
C TRP A 324 18.81 -21.98 37.24
N ALA A 325 19.27 -21.85 38.49
CA ALA A 325 18.52 -22.16 39.71
C ALA A 325 17.94 -20.94 40.46
N ALA A 326 18.19 -19.70 40.01
CA ALA A 326 17.82 -18.49 40.76
C ALA A 326 16.34 -18.05 40.62
N GLY A 327 15.56 -18.63 39.68
CA GLY A 327 14.16 -18.26 39.42
C GLY A 327 13.14 -19.39 39.64
N ARG A 328 13.32 -20.24 40.67
CA ARG A 328 12.47 -21.42 40.89
C ARG A 328 10.99 -21.06 40.98
N ARG A 329 10.13 -21.94 40.45
CA ARG A 329 8.68 -21.84 40.60
C ARG A 329 8.33 -21.99 42.10
N ARG A 330 7.96 -20.89 42.75
CA ARG A 330 7.18 -20.96 43.99
C ARG A 330 5.73 -21.14 43.56
N ASP A 331 5.15 -22.30 43.86
CA ASP A 331 3.72 -22.62 43.73
C ASP A 331 3.14 -22.77 42.31
N GLY A 332 3.85 -23.49 41.43
CA GLY A 332 3.28 -23.92 40.14
C GLY A 332 3.10 -22.83 39.06
N GLY A 333 3.52 -21.59 39.34
CA GLY A 333 3.48 -20.46 38.41
C GLY A 333 4.52 -20.47 37.28
N LEU A 334 4.45 -19.47 36.38
CA LEU A 334 5.46 -19.24 35.34
C LEU A 334 6.81 -18.83 36.00
N PRO A 335 7.97 -19.28 35.48
CA PRO A 335 9.24 -18.78 35.98
C PRO A 335 9.43 -17.29 35.66
N ALA A 336 10.15 -16.56 36.51
CA ALA A 336 10.41 -15.13 36.32
C ALA A 336 11.37 -14.85 35.15
N ARG A 337 12.23 -15.83 34.83
CA ARG A 337 13.34 -15.70 33.88
C ARG A 337 13.23 -16.73 32.75
N PRO A 338 13.48 -16.33 31.48
CA PRO A 338 13.42 -17.24 30.33
C PRO A 338 14.50 -18.33 30.35
N THR A 339 15.63 -18.09 31.02
CA THR A 339 16.74 -19.05 31.19
C THR A 339 16.28 -20.39 31.76
N VAL A 340 15.26 -20.40 32.63
CA VAL A 340 14.68 -21.63 33.19
C VAL A 340 14.05 -22.51 32.10
N HIS A 341 13.36 -21.89 31.14
CA HIS A 341 12.74 -22.62 30.03
C HIS A 341 13.78 -23.17 29.06
N VAL A 342 14.83 -22.41 28.74
CA VAL A 342 15.94 -22.89 27.91
C VAL A 342 16.64 -24.07 28.57
N GLY A 343 16.94 -24.01 29.87
CA GLY A 343 17.54 -25.12 30.60
C GLY A 343 16.64 -26.36 30.69
N GLU A 344 15.31 -26.18 30.81
CA GLU A 344 14.36 -27.29 30.75
C GLU A 344 14.33 -27.97 29.37
N ILE A 345 14.42 -27.19 28.28
CA ILE A 345 14.49 -27.72 26.91
C ILE A 345 15.82 -28.44 26.69
N HIS A 346 16.94 -27.81 27.05
CA HIS A 346 18.28 -28.40 26.96
C HIS A 346 18.35 -29.76 27.65
N ARG A 347 17.90 -29.86 28.91
CA ARG A 347 17.88 -31.14 29.65
C ARG A 347 17.10 -32.25 28.94
N ARG A 348 16.10 -31.91 28.13
CA ARG A 348 15.34 -32.88 27.34
C ARG A 348 16.09 -33.28 26.07
N LEU A 349 16.73 -32.32 25.39
CA LEU A 349 17.52 -32.60 24.19
C LEU A 349 18.80 -33.40 24.50
N SER A 350 19.50 -33.08 25.59
CA SER A 350 20.72 -33.77 26.01
C SER A 350 20.50 -35.21 26.48
N ALA A 351 19.25 -35.63 26.72
CA ALA A 351 18.93 -37.00 27.10
C ALA A 351 19.07 -37.99 25.93
N GLY A 352 19.17 -37.50 24.68
CA GLY A 352 19.28 -38.34 23.48
C GLY A 352 18.00 -39.09 23.11
N ASP A 353 16.88 -38.79 23.77
CA ASP A 353 15.58 -39.38 23.47
C ASP A 353 15.08 -38.95 22.08
N PRO A 354 14.42 -39.83 21.30
CA PRO A 354 13.74 -39.44 20.07
C PRO A 354 12.72 -38.31 20.33
N ILE A 355 12.54 -37.41 19.37
CA ILE A 355 11.56 -36.31 19.47
C ILE A 355 10.14 -36.87 19.31
N ASP A 356 9.60 -37.43 20.38
CA ASP A 356 8.28 -38.05 20.45
C ASP A 356 7.21 -37.10 21.05
N ALA A 357 5.98 -37.61 21.19
CA ALA A 357 4.88 -36.84 21.78
C ALA A 357 5.16 -36.36 23.22
N ARG A 358 6.00 -37.08 23.98
CA ARG A 358 6.35 -36.73 25.36
C ARG A 358 7.33 -35.56 25.38
N VAL A 359 8.36 -35.58 24.54
CA VAL A 359 9.30 -34.46 24.37
C VAL A 359 8.55 -33.22 23.90
N ILE A 360 7.68 -33.36 22.88
CA ILE A 360 6.84 -32.27 22.38
C ILE A 360 5.93 -31.71 23.48
N GLY A 361 5.34 -32.57 24.32
CA GLY A 361 4.50 -32.18 25.45
C GLY A 361 5.24 -31.34 26.51
N VAL A 362 6.56 -31.52 26.65
CA VAL A 362 7.39 -30.70 27.54
C VAL A 362 7.80 -29.39 26.86
N VAL A 363 8.27 -29.45 25.61
CA VAL A 363 8.83 -28.31 24.87
C VAL A 363 7.75 -27.28 24.49
N ARG A 364 6.61 -27.74 23.95
CA ARG A 364 5.56 -26.85 23.42
C ARG A 364 5.10 -25.79 24.43
N PRO A 365 4.77 -26.12 25.70
CA PRO A 365 4.36 -25.12 26.67
C PRO A 365 5.40 -24.03 26.97
N ARG A 366 6.69 -24.28 26.71
CA ARG A 366 7.78 -23.31 26.91
C ARG A 366 7.92 -22.38 25.70
N LEU A 367 7.90 -22.93 24.48
CA LEU A 367 7.97 -22.14 23.25
C LEU A 367 6.76 -21.23 23.05
N VAL A 368 5.58 -21.66 23.53
CA VAL A 368 4.34 -20.88 23.54
C VAL A 368 4.45 -19.55 24.31
N ARG A 369 5.48 -19.40 25.16
CA ARG A 369 5.74 -18.22 25.99
C ARG A 369 6.90 -17.36 25.48
N ALA A 370 7.55 -17.74 24.39
CA ALA A 370 8.73 -17.05 23.86
C ALA A 370 8.46 -15.56 23.62
N ARG A 371 7.31 -15.22 23.00
CA ARG A 371 6.90 -13.84 22.76
C ARG A 371 6.78 -13.02 24.05
N GLU A 372 6.14 -13.57 25.09
CA GLU A 372 5.87 -12.85 26.33
C GLU A 372 7.17 -12.57 27.10
N TYR A 373 8.10 -13.54 27.13
CA TYR A 373 9.43 -13.29 27.70
C TYR A 373 10.22 -12.26 26.90
N ALA A 374 10.15 -12.28 25.57
CA ALA A 374 10.86 -11.29 24.76
C ALA A 374 10.37 -9.87 25.05
N LEU A 375 9.06 -9.64 25.13
CA LEU A 375 8.49 -8.34 25.48
C LEU A 375 8.92 -7.89 26.88
N LEU A 376 8.84 -8.78 27.87
CA LEU A 376 9.30 -8.48 29.24
C LEU A 376 10.80 -8.12 29.29
N VAL A 377 11.63 -8.86 28.54
CA VAL A 377 13.08 -8.61 28.50
C VAL A 377 13.39 -7.30 27.79
N ILE A 378 12.70 -6.97 26.69
CA ILE A 378 12.82 -5.66 26.04
C ILE A 378 12.54 -4.56 27.06
N GLU A 379 11.38 -4.58 27.74
CA GLU A 379 11.02 -3.61 28.81
C GLU A 379 12.10 -3.51 29.92
N THR A 380 12.69 -4.65 30.28
CA THR A 380 13.75 -4.72 31.29
C THR A 380 15.03 -4.04 30.81
N VAL A 381 15.45 -4.30 29.56
CA VAL A 381 16.61 -3.66 28.94
C VAL A 381 16.41 -2.14 28.91
N GLU A 382 15.22 -1.66 28.52
CA GLU A 382 14.95 -0.21 28.49
C GLU A 382 15.06 0.41 29.88
N THR A 383 14.47 -0.25 30.87
CA THR A 383 14.46 0.23 32.26
C THR A 383 15.87 0.27 32.86
N VAL A 384 16.65 -0.80 32.70
CA VAL A 384 18.01 -0.91 33.24
C VAL A 384 18.94 0.11 32.58
N LEU A 385 18.95 0.17 31.24
CA LEU A 385 19.81 1.13 30.54
C LEU A 385 19.44 2.57 30.88
N THR A 386 18.16 2.93 30.91
CA THR A 386 17.72 4.29 31.28
C THR A 386 18.18 4.69 32.68
N ARG A 387 18.20 3.75 33.65
CA ARG A 387 18.68 4.02 35.02
C ARG A 387 20.21 4.17 35.11
N MET A 388 20.95 3.53 34.21
CA MET A 388 22.42 3.51 34.26
C MET A 388 23.08 4.64 33.44
N ILE A 389 22.47 5.01 32.31
CA ILE A 389 22.98 6.05 31.41
C ILE A 389 23.05 7.40 32.15
N GLY A 390 24.20 8.07 32.09
CA GLY A 390 24.45 9.36 32.75
C GLY A 390 24.74 9.29 34.26
N HIS A 391 24.46 8.16 34.92
CA HIS A 391 24.59 8.00 36.38
C HIS A 391 25.70 7.03 36.78
N ARG A 392 25.98 6.02 35.96
CA ARG A 392 26.95 4.94 36.20
C ARG A 392 27.76 4.60 34.93
N ALA A 393 28.21 5.63 34.21
CA ALA A 393 28.84 5.49 32.90
C ALA A 393 30.13 4.63 32.92
N ASP A 394 30.91 4.67 34.00
CA ASP A 394 32.16 3.90 34.12
C ASP A 394 31.90 2.40 34.24
N LEU A 395 30.98 2.01 35.11
CA LEU A 395 30.56 0.61 35.27
C LEU A 395 29.96 0.06 33.97
N LEU A 396 29.15 0.85 33.28
CA LEU A 396 28.56 0.44 32.01
C LEU A 396 29.61 0.25 30.91
N ARG A 397 30.63 1.12 30.85
CA ARG A 397 31.77 0.98 29.94
C ARG A 397 32.59 -0.27 30.23
N GLU A 398 32.86 -0.54 31.51
CA GLU A 398 33.62 -1.73 31.92
C GLU A 398 32.87 -3.02 31.56
N TRP A 399 31.58 -3.09 31.90
CA TRP A 399 30.74 -4.24 31.53
C TRP A 399 30.65 -4.40 30.01
N GLY A 400 30.42 -3.30 29.30
CA GLY A 400 30.28 -3.26 27.84
C GLY A 400 31.53 -3.66 27.07
N ALA A 401 32.71 -3.62 27.70
CA ALA A 401 33.98 -4.04 27.10
C ALA A 401 34.17 -5.57 27.04
N SER A 402 33.25 -6.36 27.60
CA SER A 402 33.32 -7.82 27.56
C SER A 402 33.02 -8.35 26.16
N SER A 403 33.73 -9.40 25.73
CA SER A 403 33.56 -10.03 24.41
C SER A 403 32.21 -10.75 24.28
N LEU A 404 31.61 -10.64 23.08
CA LEU A 404 30.42 -11.39 22.66
C LEU A 404 30.73 -12.63 21.82
N LYS A 405 32.01 -12.97 21.62
CA LYS A 405 32.43 -14.04 20.71
C LYS A 405 31.74 -15.38 20.99
N ALA A 406 31.62 -15.78 22.25
CA ALA A 406 30.97 -17.04 22.63
C ALA A 406 29.49 -17.12 22.21
N TRP A 407 28.76 -16.00 22.30
CA TRP A 407 27.40 -15.91 21.77
C TRP A 407 27.40 -15.95 20.25
N ARG A 408 28.28 -15.17 19.60
CA ARG A 408 28.28 -15.04 18.15
C ARG A 408 28.64 -16.35 17.43
N ASP A 409 29.58 -17.12 17.97
CA ASP A 409 29.98 -18.43 17.44
C ASP A 409 28.79 -19.42 17.35
N ALA A 410 27.81 -19.30 18.25
CA ALA A 410 26.63 -20.16 18.28
C ALA A 410 25.39 -19.56 17.60
N ALA A 411 25.16 -18.26 17.77
CA ALA A 411 23.98 -17.58 17.23
C ALA A 411 24.12 -17.25 15.74
N GLY A 412 25.34 -17.07 15.25
CA GLY A 412 25.62 -16.56 13.90
C GLY A 412 25.02 -15.18 13.65
N TYR A 413 25.18 -14.65 12.44
CA TYR A 413 24.46 -13.45 11.99
C TYR A 413 23.21 -13.86 11.20
N SER A 414 22.16 -13.03 11.25
CA SER A 414 21.03 -13.19 10.34
C SER A 414 21.44 -12.75 8.93
N ASP A 415 20.96 -13.47 7.91
CA ASP A 415 21.14 -13.08 6.49
C ASP A 415 20.64 -11.67 6.18
N VAL A 416 19.70 -11.15 6.98
CA VAL A 416 19.08 -9.83 6.83
C VAL A 416 19.97 -8.72 7.37
N ARG A 417 20.88 -9.02 8.31
CA ARG A 417 21.80 -8.07 8.93
C ARG A 417 23.22 -8.65 9.02
N PRO A 418 23.89 -8.85 7.86
CA PRO A 418 25.27 -9.33 7.86
C PRO A 418 26.20 -8.30 8.51
N PRO A 419 27.32 -8.73 9.10
CA PRO A 419 28.27 -7.84 9.80
C PRO A 419 28.77 -6.70 8.90
N ASP A 420 28.92 -6.95 7.60
CA ASP A 420 29.33 -5.95 6.59
C ASP A 420 28.29 -4.84 6.35
N GLY A 421 27.02 -5.12 6.64
CA GLY A 421 25.91 -4.16 6.53
C GLY A 421 25.72 -3.28 7.76
N TRP A 422 26.50 -3.50 8.82
CA TRP A 422 26.51 -2.64 10.00
C TRP A 422 27.58 -1.55 9.86
N ASP A 423 27.15 -0.35 9.45
CA ASP A 423 28.00 0.85 9.42
C ASP A 423 28.31 1.34 10.85
N GLY A 424 29.15 0.59 11.57
CA GLY A 424 29.61 0.92 12.93
C GLY A 424 28.54 0.81 14.03
N ILE A 425 28.94 1.15 15.26
CA ILE A 425 28.01 1.21 16.39
C ILE A 425 27.03 2.37 16.15
N PRO A 426 25.70 2.17 16.25
CA PRO A 426 24.74 3.24 16.07
C PRO A 426 25.12 4.53 16.86
N PRO A 427 24.84 5.74 16.35
CA PRO A 427 25.30 6.97 16.99
C PRO A 427 24.89 7.12 18.47
N TRP A 428 23.76 6.53 18.87
CA TRP A 428 23.21 6.58 20.23
C TRP A 428 23.96 5.69 21.24
N THR A 429 24.66 4.65 20.78
CA THR A 429 25.62 3.86 21.60
C THR A 429 26.97 4.56 21.75
N GLY A 430 27.26 5.57 20.93
CA GLY A 430 28.51 6.33 20.96
C GLY A 430 28.85 6.94 22.33
N PRO A 431 27.90 7.57 23.05
CA PRO A 431 28.08 8.03 24.43
C PRO A 431 28.36 6.91 25.44
N LEU A 432 27.99 5.66 25.13
CA LEU A 432 28.13 4.52 26.05
C LEU A 432 29.53 3.88 25.96
N LEU A 433 30.19 3.89 24.80
CA LEU A 433 31.24 2.87 24.51
C LEU A 433 32.48 3.34 23.75
N GLY A 434 32.54 4.61 23.34
CA GLY A 434 33.81 5.27 23.03
C GLY A 434 34.60 4.84 21.78
N ASP A 435 34.30 3.73 21.10
CA ASP A 435 34.99 3.34 19.85
C ASP A 435 34.06 3.39 18.62
N ARG A 436 34.55 3.92 17.50
CA ARG A 436 33.77 4.25 16.29
C ARG A 436 34.20 3.45 15.06
N ARG A 437 34.98 2.37 15.24
CA ARG A 437 35.39 1.50 14.13
C ARG A 437 34.24 0.60 13.67
N PRO A 438 34.12 0.32 12.35
CA PRO A 438 33.15 -0.65 11.83
C PRO A 438 33.29 -2.02 12.50
N LEU A 439 32.16 -2.69 12.75
CA LEU A 439 32.11 -4.02 13.40
C LEU A 439 32.90 -5.08 12.62
N ARG A 440 32.97 -4.98 11.29
CA ARG A 440 33.78 -5.87 10.45
C ARG A 440 35.28 -5.87 10.77
N ASP A 441 35.78 -4.80 11.41
CA ASP A 441 37.22 -4.58 11.63
C ASP A 441 37.64 -4.83 13.09
N ARG A 442 36.73 -5.35 13.95
CA ARG A 442 37.01 -5.62 15.36
C ARG A 442 36.14 -6.73 15.95
N GLU A 443 36.50 -7.19 17.15
CA GLU A 443 35.67 -8.09 17.92
C GLU A 443 34.40 -7.38 18.42
N GLU A 444 33.28 -8.12 18.39
CA GLU A 444 31.99 -7.70 18.91
C GLU A 444 31.97 -7.73 20.44
N LEU A 445 31.48 -6.66 21.05
CA LEU A 445 31.46 -6.48 22.51
C LEU A 445 30.02 -6.38 23.03
N LEU A 446 29.79 -6.66 24.31
CA LEU A 446 28.47 -6.55 24.95
C LEU A 446 27.85 -5.15 24.79
N GLY A 447 28.71 -4.13 24.83
CA GLY A 447 28.30 -2.76 24.61
C GLY A 447 27.68 -2.52 23.23
N ASP A 448 28.05 -3.28 22.20
CA ASP A 448 27.54 -3.05 20.85
C ASP A 448 26.02 -3.28 20.75
N LEU A 449 25.41 -3.88 21.78
CA LEU A 449 23.98 -4.16 21.90
C LEU A 449 23.41 -4.96 20.72
N LEU A 450 24.26 -5.60 19.93
CA LEU A 450 23.83 -6.49 18.85
C LEU A 450 23.09 -7.73 19.37
N TRP A 451 23.39 -8.17 20.59
CA TRP A 451 22.61 -9.18 21.29
C TRP A 451 21.14 -8.74 21.55
N TYR A 452 20.90 -7.44 21.72
CA TYR A 452 19.54 -6.89 21.84
C TYR A 452 18.87 -6.84 20.46
N VAL A 453 19.60 -6.48 19.41
CA VAL A 453 19.07 -6.53 18.04
C VAL A 453 18.72 -7.97 17.66
N ASP A 454 19.55 -8.95 17.99
CA ASP A 454 19.25 -10.38 17.78
C ASP A 454 17.91 -10.78 18.42
N LEU A 455 17.60 -10.26 19.62
CA LEU A 455 16.33 -10.48 20.32
C LEU A 455 15.16 -9.85 19.57
N VAL A 456 15.26 -8.56 19.21
CA VAL A 456 14.14 -7.85 18.57
C VAL A 456 13.91 -8.35 17.14
N ASP A 457 14.96 -8.72 16.41
CA ASP A 457 14.84 -9.35 15.09
C ASP A 457 14.21 -10.74 15.19
N ALA A 458 14.58 -11.56 16.19
CA ALA A 458 13.93 -12.85 16.41
C ALA A 458 12.44 -12.69 16.75
N LEU A 459 12.07 -11.63 17.47
CA LEU A 459 10.68 -11.28 17.73
C LEU A 459 9.97 -10.83 16.44
N ALA A 460 10.63 -10.02 15.60
CA ALA A 460 10.10 -9.61 14.31
C ALA A 460 9.86 -10.78 13.35
N GLN A 461 10.78 -11.75 13.34
CA GLN A 461 10.65 -13.00 12.59
C GLN A 461 9.45 -13.82 13.03
N LEU A 462 9.17 -13.88 14.33
CA LEU A 462 7.96 -14.51 14.84
C LEU A 462 6.70 -13.82 14.31
N HIS A 463 6.72 -12.49 14.22
CA HIS A 463 5.66 -11.67 13.64
C HIS A 463 5.62 -11.70 12.09
N GLY A 464 6.52 -12.46 11.45
CA GLY A 464 6.54 -12.67 10.01
C GLY A 464 7.30 -11.61 9.20
N HIS A 465 8.05 -10.74 9.88
CA HIS A 465 8.96 -9.78 9.27
C HIS A 465 10.35 -10.40 9.09
N ASP A 466 11.16 -9.88 8.17
CA ASP A 466 12.52 -10.39 7.97
C ASP A 466 13.46 -9.95 9.12
N ALA A 467 13.29 -8.71 9.58
CA ALA A 467 13.97 -8.11 10.73
C ALA A 467 13.12 -6.99 11.34
N ALA A 468 13.45 -6.54 12.54
CA ALA A 468 12.83 -5.40 13.20
C ALA A 468 13.23 -4.09 12.50
N ARG A 469 12.39 -3.06 12.56
CA ARG A 469 12.62 -1.77 11.90
C ARG A 469 13.03 -0.69 12.89
N SER A 470 13.92 0.19 12.49
CA SER A 470 14.26 1.39 13.29
C SER A 470 13.03 2.28 13.40
N VAL A 471 12.78 2.85 14.59
CA VAL A 471 11.74 3.87 14.81
C VAL A 471 12.38 5.25 14.87
N ASP A 472 12.04 6.10 13.90
CA ASP A 472 12.66 7.42 13.77
C ASP A 472 12.25 8.37 14.91
N GLY A 473 13.18 9.25 15.31
CA GLY A 473 12.87 10.44 16.11
C GLY A 473 12.80 10.27 17.64
N THR A 474 13.00 9.08 18.20
CA THR A 474 12.95 8.88 19.66
C THR A 474 14.28 9.08 20.38
N GLY A 475 15.42 9.05 19.66
CA GLY A 475 16.76 9.17 20.24
C GLY A 475 17.19 7.99 21.12
N ALA A 476 16.34 6.97 21.23
CA ALA A 476 16.56 5.75 22.01
C ALA A 476 16.51 4.53 21.06
N PRO A 477 17.11 3.39 21.44
CA PRO A 477 17.46 2.31 20.51
C PRO A 477 16.31 1.36 20.17
N TRP A 478 15.10 1.91 20.04
CA TRP A 478 13.90 1.09 19.98
C TRP A 478 13.65 0.66 18.53
N PHE A 479 13.75 -0.64 18.31
CA PHE A 479 13.33 -1.27 17.07
C PHE A 479 11.87 -1.73 17.22
N ASP A 480 11.06 -1.42 16.22
CA ASP A 480 9.72 -1.95 16.10
C ASP A 480 9.79 -3.38 15.54
N HIS A 481 9.35 -4.34 16.35
CA HIS A 481 9.32 -5.75 15.99
C HIS A 481 8.03 -6.16 15.28
N ASP A 482 6.95 -5.39 15.37
CA ASP A 482 5.72 -5.66 14.62
C ASP A 482 5.15 -4.35 14.06
N PRO A 483 5.91 -3.70 13.15
CA PRO A 483 5.45 -2.47 12.55
C PRO A 483 4.10 -2.70 11.89
N PRO A 484 3.13 -1.79 12.08
CA PRO A 484 1.86 -1.90 11.39
C PRO A 484 2.14 -2.01 9.89
N PRO A 485 1.40 -2.85 9.16
CA PRO A 485 1.54 -2.90 7.71
C PRO A 485 1.37 -1.49 7.18
N ALA A 486 2.30 -1.04 6.34
CA ALA A 486 2.21 0.26 5.70
C ALA A 486 0.80 0.42 5.11
N GLU A 487 0.16 1.56 5.39
CA GLU A 487 -1.12 1.85 4.78
C GLU A 487 -0.94 1.72 3.26
N PRO A 488 -1.77 0.91 2.59
CA PRO A 488 -1.61 0.72 1.16
C PRO A 488 -1.73 2.08 0.49
N GLU A 489 -0.71 2.47 -0.27
CA GLU A 489 -0.77 3.70 -1.04
C GLU A 489 -2.01 3.64 -1.95
N PRO A 490 -2.89 4.67 -1.91
CA PRO A 490 -4.04 4.73 -2.79
C PRO A 490 -3.59 4.47 -4.23
N PHE A 491 -4.34 3.68 -4.98
CA PHE A 491 -4.06 3.34 -6.39
C PHE A 491 -2.89 2.40 -6.64
N THR A 492 -2.31 1.78 -5.60
CA THR A 492 -1.37 0.66 -5.78
C THR A 492 -2.12 -0.67 -5.80
N PRO A 493 -2.12 -1.44 -6.91
CA PRO A 493 -2.89 -2.68 -6.99
C PRO A 493 -2.43 -3.74 -5.99
N ARG A 494 -3.38 -4.29 -5.21
CA ARG A 494 -3.08 -5.25 -4.15
C ARG A 494 -2.72 -6.63 -4.66
N LEU A 495 -1.68 -7.20 -4.06
CA LEU A 495 -1.15 -8.54 -4.38
C LEU A 495 -1.74 -9.67 -3.52
N ASP A 496 -2.87 -9.43 -2.84
CA ASP A 496 -3.51 -10.46 -2.00
C ASP A 496 -4.16 -11.59 -2.84
N SER A 497 -4.57 -11.26 -4.08
CA SER A 497 -5.03 -12.20 -5.10
C SER A 497 -4.79 -11.63 -6.51
N VAL A 498 -4.78 -12.48 -7.52
CA VAL A 498 -4.67 -12.06 -8.93
C VAL A 498 -5.84 -11.14 -9.30
N THR A 499 -7.06 -11.48 -8.88
CA THR A 499 -8.26 -10.69 -9.20
C THR A 499 -8.20 -9.28 -8.59
N LEU A 500 -7.65 -9.11 -7.39
CA LEU A 500 -7.45 -7.77 -6.80
C LEU A 500 -6.37 -6.98 -7.54
N ALA A 501 -5.23 -7.61 -7.84
CA ALA A 501 -4.15 -6.94 -8.55
C ALA A 501 -4.61 -6.49 -9.94
N VAL A 502 -5.26 -7.37 -10.70
CA VAL A 502 -5.72 -7.06 -12.05
C VAL A 502 -6.88 -6.06 -12.04
N SER A 503 -7.82 -6.14 -11.08
CA SER A 503 -8.90 -5.13 -10.99
C SER A 503 -8.36 -3.75 -10.64
N GLY A 504 -7.39 -3.65 -9.72
CA GLY A 504 -6.68 -2.39 -9.44
C GLY A 504 -5.93 -1.86 -10.66
N ALA A 505 -5.20 -2.70 -11.40
CA ALA A 505 -4.53 -2.28 -12.63
C ALA A 505 -5.52 -1.86 -13.74
N ALA A 506 -6.64 -2.58 -13.87
CA ALA A 506 -7.71 -2.23 -14.80
C ALA A 506 -8.34 -0.87 -14.42
N GLN A 507 -8.50 -0.59 -13.13
CA GLN A 507 -8.93 0.70 -12.63
C GLN A 507 -7.95 1.80 -13.03
N LEU A 508 -6.63 1.62 -12.84
CA LEU A 508 -5.65 2.61 -13.28
C LEU A 508 -5.72 2.86 -14.79
N ALA A 509 -5.87 1.79 -15.60
CA ALA A 509 -6.05 1.91 -17.03
C ALA A 509 -7.36 2.66 -17.40
N ALA A 510 -8.45 2.43 -16.65
CA ALA A 510 -9.72 3.15 -16.81
C ALA A 510 -9.56 4.64 -16.50
N LEU A 511 -8.80 4.97 -15.46
CA LEU A 511 -8.48 6.36 -15.07
C LEU A 511 -7.51 7.05 -16.04
N GLY A 512 -7.19 6.42 -17.17
CA GLY A 512 -6.31 6.98 -18.20
C GLY A 512 -4.83 6.68 -18.01
N GLY A 513 -4.47 5.81 -17.06
CA GLY A 513 -3.11 5.28 -16.91
C GLY A 513 -2.66 4.57 -18.19
N VAL A 514 -1.45 4.89 -18.66
CA VAL A 514 -0.89 4.33 -19.90
C VAL A 514 0.24 3.37 -19.56
N PRO A 515 0.14 2.08 -19.93
CA PRO A 515 1.17 1.12 -19.57
C PRO A 515 2.49 1.43 -20.27
N PRO A 516 3.64 1.31 -19.59
CA PRO A 516 4.93 1.56 -20.22
C PRO A 516 5.19 0.55 -21.33
N LYS A 517 5.65 1.05 -22.48
CA LYS A 517 6.06 0.22 -23.62
C LYS A 517 7.19 -0.76 -23.29
N GLY A 518 7.86 -0.64 -22.14
CA GLY A 518 9.03 -1.42 -21.71
C GLY A 518 8.80 -2.36 -20.52
N ALA A 519 7.62 -2.35 -19.89
CA ALA A 519 7.40 -3.11 -18.66
C ALA A 519 7.59 -4.62 -18.88
N ARG A 520 8.40 -5.25 -18.03
CA ARG A 520 8.64 -6.71 -17.99
C ARG A 520 8.16 -7.37 -16.70
N THR A 521 7.96 -6.58 -15.65
CA THR A 521 7.45 -7.03 -14.36
C THR A 521 6.13 -6.34 -14.06
N TRP A 522 5.30 -6.99 -13.24
CA TRP A 522 4.03 -6.47 -12.76
C TRP A 522 4.21 -5.13 -12.04
N THR A 523 5.23 -5.01 -11.17
CA THR A 523 5.53 -3.75 -10.48
C THR A 523 5.86 -2.62 -11.47
N ALA A 524 6.76 -2.84 -12.43
CA ALA A 524 7.07 -1.82 -13.43
C ALA A 524 5.84 -1.45 -14.29
N PHE A 525 4.92 -2.39 -14.50
CA PHE A 525 3.66 -2.15 -15.20
C PHE A 525 2.71 -1.30 -14.36
N THR A 526 2.49 -1.62 -13.08
CA THR A 526 1.59 -0.87 -12.19
C THR A 526 2.13 0.50 -11.83
N ASP A 527 3.44 0.64 -11.58
CA ASP A 527 4.09 1.92 -11.30
C ASP A 527 3.96 2.86 -12.50
N GLY A 528 4.11 2.30 -13.70
CA GLY A 528 3.92 3.02 -14.94
C GLY A 528 2.48 3.46 -15.20
N LEU A 529 1.51 2.60 -14.85
CA LEU A 529 0.09 2.96 -14.89
C LEU A 529 -0.20 4.10 -13.90
N ALA A 530 0.26 3.98 -12.65
CA ALA A 530 0.05 4.93 -11.56
C ALA A 530 0.71 6.30 -11.80
N ALA A 531 1.86 6.32 -12.48
CA ALA A 531 2.56 7.55 -12.87
C ALA A 531 1.83 8.36 -13.96
N GLY A 532 0.71 7.85 -14.48
CA GLY A 532 -0.12 8.56 -15.45
C GLY A 532 -0.83 9.76 -14.82
N THR A 533 -0.55 10.96 -15.32
CA THR A 533 -1.10 12.22 -14.82
C THR A 533 -2.64 12.33 -14.88
N ALA A 534 -3.29 11.57 -15.77
CA ALA A 534 -4.75 11.45 -15.83
C ALA A 534 -5.34 10.88 -14.53
N ILE A 535 -4.56 10.07 -13.79
CA ILE A 535 -4.96 9.58 -12.47
C ILE A 535 -5.00 10.75 -11.50
N ALA A 536 -3.96 11.59 -11.42
CA ALA A 536 -3.96 12.76 -10.54
C ALA A 536 -5.14 13.71 -10.79
N GLU A 537 -5.49 13.99 -12.05
CA GLU A 537 -6.70 14.76 -12.43
C GLU A 537 -8.01 14.04 -12.07
N ALA A 538 -8.03 12.71 -12.12
CA ALA A 538 -9.20 11.94 -11.71
C ALA A 538 -9.48 12.10 -10.19
N LEU A 539 -8.43 12.27 -9.38
CA LEU A 539 -8.51 12.32 -7.90
C LEU A 539 -8.99 13.63 -7.32
N THR A 540 -8.89 14.73 -8.07
CA THR A 540 -9.23 16.07 -7.57
C THR A 540 -10.66 16.51 -7.90
N GLY A 541 -11.39 15.76 -8.74
CA GLY A 541 -12.75 16.11 -9.14
C GLY A 541 -13.80 15.59 -8.15
N GLU A 542 -14.60 16.50 -7.59
CA GLU A 542 -15.77 16.17 -6.77
C GLU A 542 -16.95 15.66 -7.61
N PHE A 543 -17.75 14.77 -7.04
CA PHE A 543 -18.99 14.28 -7.65
C PHE A 543 -20.15 15.21 -7.31
N ALA A 544 -20.98 15.51 -8.31
CA ALA A 544 -22.19 16.32 -8.13
C ALA A 544 -23.32 15.46 -7.53
N VAL A 545 -23.22 15.14 -6.24
CA VAL A 545 -24.19 14.31 -5.52
C VAL A 545 -25.47 15.10 -5.23
N PRO A 546 -26.66 14.66 -5.71
CA PRO A 546 -27.90 15.41 -5.47
C PRO A 546 -28.33 15.40 -3.99
N PRO A 547 -28.97 16.47 -3.48
CA PRO A 547 -29.27 16.63 -2.05
C PRO A 547 -30.04 15.46 -1.40
N PRO A 548 -31.06 14.85 -2.03
CA PRO A 548 -31.76 13.69 -1.47
C PRO A 548 -30.84 12.50 -1.17
N VAL A 549 -29.85 12.25 -2.04
CA VAL A 549 -28.89 11.15 -1.88
C VAL A 549 -27.78 11.56 -0.92
N ALA A 550 -27.32 12.81 -0.98
CA ALA A 550 -26.33 13.33 -0.05
C ALA A 550 -26.81 13.29 1.42
N ALA A 551 -28.11 13.48 1.66
CA ALA A 551 -28.72 13.38 2.99
C ALA A 551 -28.85 11.93 3.50
N ALA A 552 -28.76 10.94 2.61
CA ALA A 552 -28.79 9.53 2.95
C ALA A 552 -27.41 8.97 3.35
N ASP A 553 -26.35 9.80 3.26
CA ASP A 553 -25.00 9.44 3.67
C ASP A 553 -24.95 9.16 5.19
N GLY A 554 -24.42 8.00 5.57
CA GLY A 554 -24.42 7.52 6.95
C GLY A 554 -25.72 6.85 7.43
N ALA A 555 -26.77 6.80 6.60
CA ALA A 555 -28.03 6.16 6.96
C ALA A 555 -27.91 4.64 7.10
N VAL A 556 -28.69 4.04 8.00
CA VAL A 556 -28.79 2.58 8.13
C VAL A 556 -29.92 2.07 7.23
N VAL A 557 -29.64 1.06 6.42
CA VAL A 557 -30.66 0.41 5.57
C VAL A 557 -31.58 -0.44 6.46
N PRO A 558 -32.89 -0.14 6.53
CA PRO A 558 -33.84 -0.90 7.34
C PRO A 558 -33.83 -2.39 6.97
N GLY A 559 -33.81 -3.26 7.98
CA GLY A 559 -33.79 -4.71 7.79
C GLY A 559 -32.45 -5.32 7.37
N ALA A 560 -31.41 -4.51 7.05
CA ALA A 560 -30.15 -5.02 6.51
C ALA A 560 -28.91 -4.82 7.39
N LYS A 561 -29.00 -4.12 8.55
CA LYS A 561 -27.87 -3.84 9.48
C LYS A 561 -26.60 -3.30 8.79
N VAL A 562 -26.74 -2.64 7.64
CA VAL A 562 -25.66 -1.98 6.91
C VAL A 562 -25.84 -0.47 6.91
N ARG A 563 -24.74 0.26 6.87
CA ARG A 563 -24.69 1.72 6.76
C ARG A 563 -24.27 2.13 5.36
N VAL A 564 -24.94 3.14 4.82
CA VAL A 564 -24.62 3.73 3.51
C VAL A 564 -23.48 4.73 3.65
N LYS A 565 -22.52 4.71 2.71
CA LYS A 565 -21.57 5.80 2.45
C LYS A 565 -21.76 6.24 1.01
N VAL A 566 -21.91 7.54 0.77
CA VAL A 566 -22.04 8.10 -0.58
C VAL A 566 -20.67 8.57 -1.06
N ALA A 567 -20.27 8.20 -2.27
CA ALA A 567 -19.00 8.64 -2.82
C ALA A 567 -19.04 10.14 -3.13
N ARG A 568 -18.03 10.88 -2.66
CA ARG A 568 -17.88 12.32 -2.92
C ARG A 568 -16.84 12.61 -3.98
N ASN A 569 -15.91 11.68 -4.22
CA ASN A 569 -14.83 11.83 -5.18
C ASN A 569 -14.27 10.46 -5.60
N ALA A 570 -13.31 10.47 -6.52
CA ALA A 570 -12.67 9.25 -7.01
C ALA A 570 -11.83 8.50 -5.95
N ARG A 571 -11.43 9.16 -4.85
CA ARG A 571 -10.68 8.53 -3.75
C ARG A 571 -11.58 7.57 -2.96
N ASP A 572 -12.84 7.94 -2.73
CA ASP A 572 -13.82 7.03 -2.11
C ASP A 572 -13.98 5.75 -2.95
N LEU A 573 -14.10 5.90 -4.27
CA LEU A 573 -14.24 4.75 -5.17
C LEU A 573 -12.97 3.89 -5.19
N ALA A 574 -11.79 4.48 -5.04
CA ALA A 574 -10.54 3.75 -4.99
C ALA A 574 -10.39 2.92 -3.72
N GLU A 575 -10.74 3.48 -2.57
CA GLU A 575 -10.84 2.75 -1.30
C GLU A 575 -11.80 1.56 -1.44
N TRP A 576 -12.95 1.79 -2.08
CA TRP A 576 -13.95 0.75 -2.28
C TRP A 576 -13.49 -0.34 -3.24
N SER A 577 -12.88 0.05 -4.37
CA SER A 577 -12.32 -0.90 -5.35
C SER A 577 -11.18 -1.71 -4.76
N ASP A 578 -10.33 -1.13 -3.92
CA ASP A 578 -9.24 -1.82 -3.22
C ASP A 578 -9.74 -3.01 -2.40
N ARG A 579 -10.88 -2.82 -1.73
CA ARG A 579 -11.53 -3.87 -0.94
C ARG A 579 -12.33 -4.85 -1.80
N MET A 580 -13.15 -4.31 -2.70
CA MET A 580 -14.18 -5.06 -3.42
C MET A 580 -13.62 -5.82 -4.61
N GLY A 581 -12.52 -5.36 -5.21
CA GLY A 581 -12.01 -5.91 -6.46
C GLY A 581 -12.96 -5.69 -7.64
N ASN A 582 -13.79 -4.64 -7.57
CA ASN A 582 -14.75 -4.26 -8.60
C ASN A 582 -14.28 -2.99 -9.31
N CYS A 583 -14.39 -2.93 -10.64
CA CYS A 583 -14.04 -1.74 -11.43
C CYS A 583 -15.19 -0.72 -11.47
N ILE A 584 -15.49 -0.06 -10.34
CA ILE A 584 -16.56 0.97 -10.22
C ILE A 584 -16.10 2.40 -10.53
N ALA A 585 -14.82 2.58 -10.90
CA ALA A 585 -14.21 3.87 -11.25
C ALA A 585 -13.89 3.98 -12.75
N GLY A 586 -14.63 3.27 -13.60
CA GLY A 586 -14.52 3.42 -15.05
C GLY A 586 -14.91 4.84 -15.51
N PRO A 587 -14.41 5.33 -16.66
CA PRO A 587 -14.71 6.67 -17.18
C PRO A 587 -16.20 6.99 -17.20
N MET A 588 -17.03 6.02 -17.58
CA MET A 588 -18.49 6.17 -17.61
C MET A 588 -19.08 6.49 -16.23
N TYR A 589 -18.72 5.75 -15.18
CA TYR A 589 -19.21 6.01 -13.81
C TYR A 589 -18.72 7.35 -13.28
N LEU A 590 -17.46 7.70 -13.55
CA LEU A 590 -16.87 8.97 -13.09
C LEU A 590 -17.48 10.17 -13.81
N ASP A 591 -17.63 10.10 -15.13
CA ASP A 591 -18.20 11.18 -15.93
C ASP A 591 -19.69 11.36 -15.64
N ASP A 592 -20.42 10.26 -15.39
CA ASP A 592 -21.83 10.30 -14.99
C ASP A 592 -22.01 10.82 -13.56
N ALA A 593 -21.16 10.42 -12.61
CA ALA A 593 -21.21 10.91 -11.23
C ALA A 593 -20.77 12.38 -11.10
N ARG A 594 -19.72 12.79 -11.84
CA ARG A 594 -19.30 14.20 -11.94
C ARG A 594 -20.39 15.08 -12.54
N ALA A 595 -21.13 14.56 -13.50
CA ALA A 595 -22.26 15.26 -14.12
C ALA A 595 -23.57 15.15 -13.31
N GLY A 596 -23.58 14.48 -12.16
CA GLY A 596 -24.77 14.28 -11.33
C GLY A 596 -25.87 13.41 -11.97
N ARG A 597 -25.51 12.63 -13.00
CA ARG A 597 -26.43 11.70 -13.70
C ARG A 597 -26.66 10.42 -12.90
N VAL A 598 -25.69 10.03 -12.08
CA VAL A 598 -25.75 8.85 -11.20
C VAL A 598 -25.17 9.20 -9.83
N ALA A 599 -25.55 8.42 -8.82
CA ALA A 599 -24.93 8.46 -7.50
C ALA A 599 -24.34 7.08 -7.17
N LEU A 600 -23.14 7.07 -6.57
CA LEU A 600 -22.40 5.87 -6.25
C LEU A 600 -22.35 5.67 -4.72
N LEU A 601 -22.74 4.48 -4.28
CA LEU A 601 -22.90 4.16 -2.86
C LEU A 601 -22.11 2.91 -2.47
N GLY A 602 -21.59 2.90 -1.24
CA GLY A 602 -21.01 1.74 -0.57
C GLY A 602 -21.82 1.36 0.67
N LEU A 603 -22.03 0.08 0.90
CA LEU A 603 -22.74 -0.46 2.07
C LEU A 603 -21.75 -1.13 3.03
N TYR A 604 -21.69 -0.63 4.26
CA TYR A 604 -20.75 -1.06 5.29
C TYR A 604 -21.48 -1.84 6.40
N ASP A 605 -20.94 -2.98 6.80
CA ASP A 605 -21.49 -3.78 7.89
C ASP A 605 -21.19 -3.18 9.29
N GLY A 606 -21.67 -3.85 10.34
CA GLY A 606 -21.44 -3.43 11.73
C GLY A 606 -19.97 -3.44 12.20
N LYS A 607 -19.05 -3.99 11.40
CA LYS A 607 -17.60 -3.96 11.65
C LYS A 607 -16.90 -2.87 10.83
N GLY A 608 -17.65 -2.04 10.10
CA GLY A 608 -17.10 -1.03 9.21
C GLY A 608 -16.47 -1.64 7.95
N VAL A 609 -16.89 -2.84 7.54
CA VAL A 609 -16.38 -3.48 6.32
C VAL A 609 -17.36 -3.24 5.18
N LEU A 610 -16.85 -2.74 4.06
CA LEU A 610 -17.61 -2.61 2.83
C LEU A 610 -18.01 -4.00 2.30
N VAL A 611 -19.32 -4.21 2.10
CA VAL A 611 -19.90 -5.49 1.64
C VAL A 611 -20.49 -5.43 0.23
N VAL A 612 -20.96 -4.25 -0.21
CA VAL A 612 -21.63 -4.05 -1.49
C VAL A 612 -21.39 -2.62 -2.00
N ASN A 613 -21.22 -2.46 -3.31
CA ASN A 613 -21.28 -1.17 -3.99
C ASN A 613 -22.51 -1.11 -4.91
N ALA A 614 -23.09 0.08 -5.07
CA ALA A 614 -24.27 0.28 -5.89
C ALA A 614 -24.21 1.57 -6.71
N GLU A 615 -24.84 1.54 -7.88
CA GLU A 615 -25.11 2.70 -8.72
C GLU A 615 -26.61 3.01 -8.68
N LEU A 616 -26.94 4.26 -8.34
CA LEU A 616 -28.30 4.79 -8.42
C LEU A 616 -28.41 5.73 -9.60
N SER A 617 -29.47 5.58 -10.39
CA SER A 617 -29.85 6.56 -11.41
C SER A 617 -31.22 7.18 -11.06
N PRO A 618 -31.44 8.46 -11.37
CA PRO A 618 -32.74 9.07 -11.15
C PRO A 618 -33.79 8.50 -12.12
N LEU A 619 -35.03 8.37 -11.65
CA LEU A 619 -36.16 8.02 -12.50
C LEU A 619 -36.50 9.17 -13.46
N ARG A 620 -37.27 8.89 -14.52
CA ARG A 620 -37.77 9.92 -15.44
C ARG A 620 -39.29 10.05 -15.26
N PRO A 621 -39.82 11.25 -14.94
CA PRO A 621 -39.12 12.48 -14.51
C PRO A 621 -38.41 12.33 -13.15
N GLN A 622 -37.36 13.13 -12.89
CA GLN A 622 -36.48 13.01 -11.71
C GLN A 622 -37.19 13.17 -10.35
N ALA A 623 -38.33 13.86 -10.34
CA ALA A 623 -39.18 13.99 -9.17
C ALA A 623 -39.76 12.64 -8.68
N ARG A 624 -39.75 11.59 -9.50
CA ARG A 624 -40.26 10.25 -9.14
C ARG A 624 -39.36 9.45 -8.20
N GLY A 625 -38.15 9.92 -7.91
CA GLY A 625 -37.20 9.20 -7.05
C GLY A 625 -36.09 8.51 -7.83
N TRP A 626 -35.60 7.41 -7.28
CA TRP A 626 -34.36 6.76 -7.70
C TRP A 626 -34.60 5.29 -8.04
N ARG A 627 -33.70 4.70 -8.82
CA ARG A 627 -33.63 3.25 -9.03
C ARG A 627 -32.21 2.75 -8.88
N VAL A 628 -32.08 1.51 -8.40
CA VAL A 628 -30.81 0.78 -8.40
C VAL A 628 -30.53 0.28 -9.82
N SER A 629 -29.58 0.92 -10.49
CA SER A 629 -29.13 0.53 -11.84
C SER A 629 -28.16 -0.64 -11.78
N GLU A 630 -27.26 -0.63 -10.79
CA GLU A 630 -26.32 -1.72 -10.52
C GLU A 630 -26.10 -1.91 -9.02
N ILE A 631 -25.88 -3.16 -8.60
CA ILE A 631 -25.51 -3.52 -7.22
C ILE A 631 -24.61 -4.74 -7.24
N ALA A 632 -23.43 -4.69 -6.62
CA ALA A 632 -22.47 -5.78 -6.69
C ALA A 632 -21.75 -5.99 -5.35
N ALA A 633 -21.64 -7.26 -4.97
CA ALA A 633 -20.75 -7.71 -3.91
C ALA A 633 -19.31 -7.83 -4.44
N ARG A 634 -18.41 -8.33 -3.59
CA ARG A 634 -16.98 -8.46 -3.89
C ARG A 634 -16.76 -9.30 -5.17
N PHE A 635 -15.81 -8.89 -6.01
CA PHE A 635 -15.49 -9.50 -7.30
C PHE A 635 -16.68 -9.59 -8.27
N ASN A 636 -17.54 -8.58 -8.24
CA ASN A 636 -18.81 -8.50 -8.99
C ASN A 636 -19.80 -9.65 -8.70
N GLU A 637 -19.65 -10.34 -7.56
CA GLU A 637 -20.60 -11.37 -7.13
C GLU A 637 -21.99 -10.78 -6.84
N ALA A 638 -23.00 -11.64 -6.83
CA ALA A 638 -24.34 -11.26 -6.41
C ALA A 638 -24.33 -10.97 -4.89
N PRO A 639 -24.94 -9.86 -4.44
CA PRO A 639 -25.17 -9.63 -3.02
C PRO A 639 -26.11 -10.70 -2.45
N ALA A 640 -26.13 -10.83 -1.12
CA ALA A 640 -27.14 -11.65 -0.44
C ALA A 640 -28.56 -11.16 -0.80
N GLU A 641 -29.47 -12.08 -1.11
CA GLU A 641 -30.80 -11.74 -1.64
C GLU A 641 -31.60 -10.84 -0.68
N GLU A 642 -31.50 -11.08 0.63
CA GLU A 642 -32.16 -10.26 1.65
C GLU A 642 -31.63 -8.84 1.66
N LEU A 643 -30.30 -8.68 1.53
CA LEU A 643 -29.64 -7.38 1.47
C LEU A 643 -30.04 -6.62 0.20
N GLU A 644 -30.03 -7.27 -0.96
CA GLU A 644 -30.44 -6.64 -2.22
C GLU A 644 -31.90 -6.20 -2.17
N ARG A 645 -32.79 -7.05 -1.65
CA ARG A 645 -34.22 -6.74 -1.53
C ARG A 645 -34.46 -5.57 -0.57
N ALA A 646 -33.84 -5.60 0.61
CA ALA A 646 -33.94 -4.52 1.58
C ALA A 646 -33.38 -3.20 1.03
N PHE A 647 -32.24 -3.24 0.33
CA PHE A 647 -31.64 -2.06 -0.25
C PHE A 647 -32.48 -1.47 -1.39
N ARG A 648 -33.01 -2.29 -2.30
CA ARG A 648 -33.91 -1.81 -3.36
C ARG A 648 -35.16 -1.16 -2.78
N SER A 649 -35.79 -1.81 -1.81
CA SER A 649 -36.96 -1.25 -1.11
C SER A 649 -36.65 0.06 -0.39
N TRP A 650 -35.44 0.22 0.15
CA TRP A 650 -35.00 1.46 0.77
C TRP A 650 -34.75 2.58 -0.26
N VAL A 651 -34.14 2.25 -1.40
CA VAL A 651 -33.93 3.20 -2.51
C VAL A 651 -35.25 3.68 -3.09
N ASP A 652 -36.25 2.80 -3.22
CA ASP A 652 -37.58 3.15 -3.71
C ASP A 652 -38.30 4.18 -2.80
N ALA A 653 -37.89 4.28 -1.53
CA ALA A 653 -38.41 5.25 -0.57
C ALA A 653 -37.64 6.59 -0.56
N LEU A 654 -36.54 6.72 -1.31
CA LEU A 654 -35.77 7.96 -1.38
C LEU A 654 -36.51 9.04 -2.19
N PRO A 655 -36.57 10.29 -1.71
CA PRO A 655 -37.24 11.36 -2.43
C PRO A 655 -36.54 11.71 -3.76
N GLY A 656 -37.33 12.08 -4.76
CA GLY A 656 -36.84 12.58 -6.05
C GLY A 656 -36.27 14.00 -5.97
N ILE A 657 -35.74 14.48 -7.08
CA ILE A 657 -35.21 15.84 -7.19
C ILE A 657 -36.35 16.77 -7.59
N THR A 658 -36.71 17.70 -6.70
CA THR A 658 -37.65 18.79 -7.00
C THR A 658 -36.87 19.93 -7.67
N PRO A 659 -37.24 20.36 -8.89
CA PRO A 659 -36.61 21.53 -9.51
C PRO A 659 -36.91 22.78 -8.66
N PRO A 660 -35.97 23.74 -8.56
CA PRO A 660 -36.26 25.03 -7.93
C PRO A 660 -37.39 25.72 -8.68
N GLU A 661 -38.33 26.31 -7.93
CA GLU A 661 -39.45 27.09 -8.46
C GLU A 661 -38.88 28.31 -9.22
N GLU A 662 -39.14 28.37 -10.53
CA GLU A 662 -38.69 29.50 -11.35
C GLU A 662 -39.36 30.78 -10.84
N PRO A 663 -38.60 31.87 -10.56
CA PRO A 663 -39.22 33.15 -10.25
C PRO A 663 -40.07 33.63 -11.44
N PRO A 664 -41.18 34.34 -11.19
CA PRO A 664 -42.08 34.77 -12.25
C PRO A 664 -41.33 35.65 -13.26
N PRO A 665 -41.63 35.51 -14.57
CA PRO A 665 -40.87 36.18 -15.60
C PRO A 665 -41.10 37.69 -15.53
N GLU A 666 -40.03 38.44 -15.34
CA GLU A 666 -40.01 39.89 -15.51
C GLU A 666 -40.13 40.18 -17.03
N GLU A 667 -41.17 40.93 -17.42
CA GLU A 667 -41.44 41.32 -18.81
C GLU A 667 -40.27 42.17 -19.35
N LEU A 668 -39.36 41.54 -20.09
CA LEU A 668 -38.32 42.23 -20.86
C LEU A 668 -38.85 42.60 -22.26
N PRO A 669 -38.48 43.77 -22.79
CA PRO A 669 -38.93 44.27 -24.10
C PRO A 669 -38.50 43.34 -25.24
N PRO A 670 -39.22 43.34 -26.39
CA PRO A 670 -39.13 42.29 -27.39
C PRO A 670 -37.70 42.13 -27.93
N ALA A 671 -37.09 40.99 -27.57
CA ALA A 671 -35.78 40.61 -28.05
C ALA A 671 -35.85 40.32 -29.56
N ARG A 672 -35.16 41.16 -30.34
CA ARG A 672 -34.78 40.84 -31.73
C ARG A 672 -34.07 39.47 -31.76
N PRO A 673 -34.25 38.67 -32.83
CA PRO A 673 -33.69 37.32 -32.90
C PRO A 673 -32.20 37.36 -32.63
N ALA A 674 -31.79 36.75 -31.52
CA ALA A 674 -30.40 36.63 -31.14
C ALA A 674 -29.68 35.83 -32.22
N ARG A 675 -28.83 36.50 -33.00
CA ARG A 675 -27.80 35.84 -33.79
C ARG A 675 -27.05 34.90 -32.85
N ARG A 676 -27.03 33.59 -33.17
CA ARG A 676 -26.14 32.59 -32.55
C ARG A 676 -24.75 33.22 -32.42
N ARG A 677 -24.35 33.60 -31.20
CA ARG A 677 -22.96 33.99 -30.93
C ARG A 677 -22.11 32.76 -31.18
N ALA A 678 -21.10 32.91 -32.04
CA ALA A 678 -20.14 31.86 -32.31
C ALA A 678 -19.49 31.42 -30.99
N ALA A 679 -19.31 30.11 -30.81
CA ALA A 679 -18.63 29.54 -29.66
C ALA A 679 -17.27 30.24 -29.47
N PRO A 680 -16.88 30.63 -28.23
CA PRO A 680 -15.62 31.31 -27.97
C PRO A 680 -14.45 30.47 -28.47
N ARG A 681 -13.55 31.11 -29.23
CA ARG A 681 -12.44 30.48 -29.95
C ARG A 681 -11.13 30.83 -29.26
N LEU A 682 -10.83 30.18 -28.13
CA LEU A 682 -9.67 30.47 -27.28
C LEU A 682 -8.35 30.66 -28.06
N VAL A 683 -8.06 29.79 -29.03
CA VAL A 683 -6.79 29.84 -29.77
C VAL A 683 -6.73 31.05 -30.69
N GLU A 684 -7.85 31.40 -31.30
CA GLU A 684 -7.99 32.54 -32.20
C GLU A 684 -8.05 33.88 -31.45
N ASP A 685 -8.73 33.90 -30.29
CA ASP A 685 -8.94 35.12 -29.48
C ASP A 685 -7.72 35.46 -28.62
N VAL A 686 -7.01 34.45 -28.09
CA VAL A 686 -5.88 34.63 -27.15
C VAL A 686 -4.52 34.40 -27.81
N GLY A 687 -4.44 33.47 -28.77
CA GLY A 687 -3.18 33.02 -29.36
C GLY A 687 -2.28 34.11 -29.94
N PRO A 688 -2.81 35.07 -30.75
CA PRO A 688 -1.99 36.15 -31.29
C PRO A 688 -1.45 37.09 -30.20
N VAL A 689 -2.31 37.57 -29.30
CA VAL A 689 -1.94 38.54 -28.26
C VAL A 689 -0.97 37.94 -27.25
N LEU A 690 -1.27 36.72 -26.78
CA LEU A 690 -0.38 36.01 -25.87
C LEU A 690 0.94 35.62 -26.56
N GLY A 691 0.90 35.30 -27.85
CA GLY A 691 2.10 34.98 -28.65
C GLY A 691 3.05 36.17 -28.79
N ASP A 692 2.54 37.37 -28.99
CA ASP A 692 3.37 38.58 -29.09
C ASP A 692 3.96 38.97 -27.73
N LEU A 693 3.18 38.89 -26.65
CA LEU A 693 3.67 39.09 -25.28
C LEU A 693 4.74 38.05 -24.90
N ALA A 694 4.49 36.77 -25.18
CA ALA A 694 5.44 35.70 -24.88
C ALA A 694 6.73 35.83 -25.69
N ARG A 695 6.67 36.33 -26.94
CA ARG A 695 7.87 36.62 -27.74
C ARG A 695 8.69 37.76 -27.13
N ALA A 696 8.04 38.85 -26.71
CA ALA A 696 8.73 39.95 -26.05
C ALA A 696 9.43 39.50 -24.76
N GLU A 697 8.78 38.68 -23.95
CA GLU A 697 9.34 38.13 -22.71
C GLU A 697 10.44 37.08 -22.97
N TRP A 698 10.30 36.30 -24.04
CA TRP A 698 11.32 35.35 -24.50
C TRP A 698 12.62 36.05 -24.92
N ASP A 699 12.50 37.14 -25.67
CA ASP A 699 13.65 37.93 -26.11
C ASP A 699 14.30 38.67 -24.93
N ALA A 700 13.50 39.12 -23.94
CA ALA A 700 13.98 39.83 -22.76
C ALA A 700 14.72 38.93 -21.75
N SER A 701 14.25 37.70 -21.53
CA SER A 701 14.77 36.83 -20.45
C SER A 701 14.99 35.37 -20.84
N GLY A 702 14.26 34.86 -21.82
CA GLY A 702 14.26 33.44 -22.20
C GLY A 702 15.56 32.97 -22.84
N LEU A 703 16.17 33.79 -23.71
CA LEU A 703 17.42 33.45 -24.41
C LEU A 703 18.60 33.25 -23.45
N ALA A 704 18.77 34.14 -22.47
CA ALA A 704 19.85 34.04 -21.48
C ALA A 704 19.65 32.82 -20.55
N ALA A 705 18.41 32.53 -20.17
CA ALA A 705 18.09 31.35 -19.37
C ALA A 705 18.33 30.04 -20.14
N LEU A 706 18.04 30.03 -21.45
CA LEU A 706 18.20 28.86 -22.30
C LEU A 706 19.66 28.38 -22.36
N GLU A 707 20.65 29.29 -22.37
CA GLU A 707 22.08 28.93 -22.38
C GLU A 707 22.47 28.12 -21.12
N VAL A 708 21.98 28.52 -19.95
CA VAL A 708 22.25 27.82 -18.68
C VAL A 708 21.51 26.49 -18.62
N VAL A 709 20.27 26.45 -19.09
CA VAL A 709 19.45 25.22 -19.18
C VAL A 709 20.06 24.23 -20.19
N ALA A 710 20.69 24.71 -21.26
CA ALA A 710 21.41 23.88 -22.23
C ALA A 710 22.61 23.16 -21.61
N ALA A 711 23.32 23.80 -20.68
CA ALA A 711 24.38 23.15 -19.91
C ALA A 711 23.86 21.98 -19.07
N VAL A 712 22.66 22.11 -18.47
CA VAL A 712 22.00 21.00 -17.75
C VAL A 712 21.61 19.87 -18.70
N ALA A 713 21.14 20.21 -19.90
CA ALA A 713 20.78 19.25 -20.91
C ALA A 713 22.00 18.53 -21.53
N ALA A 714 23.19 19.13 -21.44
CA ALA A 714 24.41 18.72 -22.15
C ALA A 714 24.18 18.59 -23.67
N THR A 715 23.50 19.58 -24.25
CA THR A 715 23.16 19.67 -25.69
C THR A 715 23.09 21.14 -26.09
N PRO A 716 23.18 21.49 -27.39
CA PRO A 716 23.03 22.88 -27.82
C PRO A 716 21.65 23.48 -27.47
N PRO A 717 21.51 24.81 -27.36
CA PRO A 717 20.30 25.50 -26.90
C PRO A 717 19.00 25.10 -27.61
N ASP A 718 19.04 24.90 -28.92
CA ASP A 718 17.91 24.54 -29.78
C ASP A 718 17.25 23.18 -29.42
N ALA A 719 18.02 22.25 -28.86
CA ALA A 719 17.53 20.93 -28.46
C ALA A 719 17.32 20.78 -26.93
N ALA A 720 17.77 21.75 -26.14
CA ALA A 720 17.85 21.66 -24.67
C ALA A 720 16.48 21.43 -24.02
N LEU A 721 15.50 22.28 -24.33
CA LEU A 721 14.17 22.21 -23.73
C LEU A 721 13.46 20.90 -24.10
N THR A 722 13.55 20.47 -25.35
CA THR A 722 12.96 19.20 -25.81
C THR A 722 13.57 18.00 -25.09
N ARG A 723 14.89 18.00 -24.89
CA ARG A 723 15.60 16.93 -24.18
C ARG A 723 15.18 16.87 -22.72
N LEU A 724 15.24 18.00 -22.00
CA LEU A 724 14.93 18.05 -20.57
C LEU A 724 13.47 17.72 -20.27
N ARG A 725 12.53 18.14 -21.15
CA ARG A 725 11.11 17.77 -21.02
C ARG A 725 10.88 16.27 -21.04
N ARG A 726 11.71 15.50 -21.78
CA ARG A 726 11.58 14.05 -21.93
C ARG A 726 12.24 13.25 -20.81
N LEU A 727 13.12 13.85 -20.02
CA LEU A 727 13.77 13.15 -18.91
C LEU A 727 12.77 12.86 -17.79
N GLY A 728 12.85 11.68 -17.18
CA GLY A 728 12.14 11.41 -15.92
C GLY A 728 12.73 12.22 -14.75
N SER A 729 12.03 12.28 -13.61
CA SER A 729 12.47 13.03 -12.42
C SER A 729 13.88 12.65 -11.95
N GLY A 730 14.18 11.35 -11.80
CA GLY A 730 15.51 10.88 -11.40
C GLY A 730 16.61 11.18 -12.43
N GLN A 731 16.30 11.07 -13.73
CA GLN A 731 17.24 11.40 -14.80
C GLN A 731 17.54 12.90 -14.86
N LEU A 732 16.53 13.73 -14.60
CA LEU A 732 16.68 15.19 -14.49
C LEU A 732 17.49 15.57 -13.25
N THR A 733 17.24 14.96 -12.10
CA THR A 733 18.05 15.12 -10.88
C THR A 733 19.52 14.77 -11.15
N ALA A 734 19.78 13.65 -11.84
CA ALA A 734 21.13 13.27 -12.24
C ALA A 734 21.77 14.25 -13.24
N ALA A 735 20.98 14.85 -14.14
CA ALA A 735 21.45 15.87 -15.07
C ALA A 735 21.82 17.18 -14.35
N VAL A 736 20.99 17.63 -13.42
CA VAL A 736 21.28 18.79 -12.55
C VAL A 736 22.53 18.54 -11.72
N ARG A 737 22.64 17.37 -11.08
CA ARG A 737 23.84 16.97 -10.33
C ARG A 737 25.10 17.05 -11.19
N ARG A 738 25.08 16.47 -12.40
CA ARG A 738 26.23 16.53 -13.33
C ARG A 738 26.56 17.95 -13.77
N ALA A 739 25.57 18.81 -13.98
CA ALA A 739 25.80 20.19 -14.39
C ALA A 739 26.48 20.99 -13.28
N LEU A 740 26.00 20.84 -12.04
CA LEU A 740 26.59 21.49 -10.87
C LEU A 740 28.00 20.96 -10.60
N ASP A 741 28.22 19.64 -10.71
CA ASP A 741 29.55 19.03 -10.55
C ASP A 741 30.51 19.40 -11.68
N GLY A 742 29.98 19.61 -12.89
CA GLY A 742 30.69 20.12 -14.06
C GLY A 742 30.96 21.62 -14.05
N GLY A 743 30.64 22.32 -12.95
CA GLY A 743 31.01 23.71 -12.72
C GLY A 743 29.95 24.76 -13.05
N VAL A 744 28.70 24.38 -13.38
CA VAL A 744 27.60 25.35 -13.50
C VAL A 744 27.28 25.90 -12.10
N PRO A 745 27.41 27.23 -11.85
CA PRO A 745 27.14 27.79 -10.53
C PRO A 745 25.65 27.65 -10.15
N LEU A 746 25.37 27.19 -8.93
CA LEU A 746 24.00 27.01 -8.45
C LEU A 746 23.17 28.30 -8.51
N VAL A 747 23.76 29.45 -8.18
CA VAL A 747 23.09 30.76 -8.28
C VAL A 747 22.69 31.06 -9.73
N ARG A 748 23.58 30.83 -10.71
CA ARG A 748 23.23 31.05 -12.12
C ARG A 748 22.13 30.11 -12.60
N LEU A 749 22.13 28.87 -12.14
CA LEU A 749 21.06 27.93 -12.43
C LEU A 749 19.74 28.35 -11.77
N TRP A 750 19.79 28.86 -10.54
CA TRP A 750 18.65 29.38 -9.82
C TRP A 750 18.01 30.58 -10.53
N ASP A 751 18.83 31.53 -10.99
CA ASP A 751 18.39 32.72 -11.71
C ASP A 751 17.83 32.37 -13.10
N ALA A 752 18.52 31.49 -13.84
CA ALA A 752 18.03 31.03 -15.14
C ALA A 752 16.69 30.29 -15.02
N THR A 753 16.53 29.48 -13.97
CA THR A 753 15.26 28.82 -13.68
C THR A 753 14.26 29.73 -12.98
N ALA A 754 14.54 31.02 -12.77
CA ALA A 754 13.55 32.03 -12.35
C ALA A 754 12.90 32.73 -13.55
N ALA A 755 13.49 32.66 -14.75
CA ALA A 755 12.88 33.20 -15.96
C ALA A 755 11.56 32.48 -16.25
N ARG A 756 10.46 33.24 -16.33
CA ARG A 756 9.11 32.74 -16.58
C ARG A 756 8.42 33.53 -17.71
N PRO A 757 8.93 33.46 -18.96
CA PRO A 757 8.40 34.28 -20.04
C PRO A 757 6.91 34.03 -20.34
N LEU A 758 6.39 32.81 -20.12
CA LEU A 758 4.95 32.58 -20.32
C LEU A 758 4.12 33.12 -19.15
N GLU A 759 4.58 32.97 -17.91
CA GLU A 759 3.93 33.58 -16.73
C GLU A 759 3.89 35.12 -16.82
N ALA A 760 5.00 35.74 -17.22
CA ALA A 760 5.07 37.19 -17.44
C ALA A 760 4.11 37.63 -18.54
N ALA A 761 4.06 36.89 -19.66
CA ALA A 761 3.14 37.16 -20.75
C ALA A 761 1.66 37.01 -20.35
N LEU A 762 1.33 36.03 -19.50
CA LEU A 762 -0.02 35.90 -18.93
C LEU A 762 -0.35 37.04 -17.96
N GLY A 763 0.62 37.50 -17.17
CA GLY A 763 0.47 38.67 -16.31
C GLY A 763 0.20 39.96 -17.09
N GLY A 764 0.82 40.10 -18.27
CA GLY A 764 0.63 41.22 -19.20
C GLY A 764 -0.63 41.16 -20.07
N LEU A 765 -1.39 40.06 -20.03
CA LEU A 765 -2.62 39.91 -20.80
C LEU A 765 -3.75 40.79 -20.22
N ASP A 766 -4.59 41.36 -21.08
CA ASP A 766 -5.75 42.16 -20.68
C ASP A 766 -6.60 41.40 -19.64
N PRO A 767 -6.86 41.99 -18.45
CA PRO A 767 -7.70 41.38 -17.41
C PRO A 767 -9.06 40.90 -17.93
N ALA A 768 -9.71 41.65 -18.83
CA ALA A 768 -11.00 41.27 -19.40
C ALA A 768 -10.91 39.99 -20.27
N LEU A 769 -9.76 39.76 -20.90
CA LEU A 769 -9.48 38.57 -21.69
C LEU A 769 -9.13 37.36 -20.80
N ARG A 770 -8.45 37.60 -19.66
CA ARG A 770 -8.16 36.58 -18.64
C ARG A 770 -9.45 36.10 -17.95
N ASP A 771 -10.31 37.02 -17.53
CA ASP A 771 -11.57 36.69 -16.85
C ASP A 771 -12.53 35.91 -17.76
N ARG A 772 -12.48 36.19 -19.08
CA ARG A 772 -13.26 35.47 -20.08
C ARG A 772 -12.79 34.02 -20.29
N TYR A 773 -11.55 33.71 -19.95
CA TYR A 773 -10.90 32.41 -20.16
C TYR A 773 -10.20 31.94 -18.88
N ASP A 774 -11.00 31.57 -17.88
CA ASP A 774 -10.61 31.05 -16.56
C ASP A 774 -9.59 29.89 -16.58
N GLN A 775 -9.51 29.14 -17.67
CA GLN A 775 -8.54 28.05 -17.86
C GLN A 775 -7.10 28.51 -18.19
N LEU A 776 -6.85 29.78 -18.52
CA LEU A 776 -5.50 30.27 -18.91
C LEU A 776 -4.41 30.07 -17.84
N PRO A 777 -4.67 30.26 -16.53
CA PRO A 777 -3.68 29.98 -15.49
C PRO A 777 -3.17 28.52 -15.46
N LEU A 778 -3.93 27.56 -16.00
CA LEU A 778 -3.50 26.16 -16.11
C LEU A 778 -2.26 25.97 -16.99
N LEU A 779 -1.92 26.95 -17.85
CA LEU A 779 -0.70 26.95 -18.65
C LEU A 779 0.59 26.97 -17.81
N LEU A 780 0.50 27.44 -16.57
CA LEU A 780 1.64 27.57 -15.65
C LEU A 780 1.87 26.32 -14.79
N GLY A 781 0.95 25.36 -14.83
CA GLY A 781 1.05 24.09 -14.13
C GLY A 781 1.89 23.04 -14.88
N GLU A 782 2.20 21.93 -14.19
CA GLU A 782 2.81 20.78 -14.85
C GLU A 782 1.81 20.05 -15.77
N PRO A 783 2.27 19.45 -16.90
CA PRO A 783 1.42 18.67 -17.79
C PRO A 783 0.62 17.57 -17.09
N PRO A 784 -0.54 17.18 -17.64
CA PRO A 784 -1.01 17.43 -19.00
C PRO A 784 -1.93 18.65 -19.06
N LEU A 785 -1.90 19.33 -20.20
CA LEU A 785 -2.81 20.44 -20.47
C LEU A 785 -4.12 19.94 -21.13
N PRO A 786 -5.28 20.58 -20.86
CA PRO A 786 -6.51 20.44 -21.64
C PRO A 786 -6.28 20.53 -23.16
N LYS A 787 -7.11 19.87 -23.97
CA LYS A 787 -6.93 19.78 -25.43
C LYS A 787 -6.85 21.16 -26.11
N THR A 788 -7.60 22.14 -25.62
CA THR A 788 -7.63 23.53 -26.08
C THR A 788 -6.30 24.25 -25.78
N LEU A 789 -5.80 24.15 -24.54
CA LEU A 789 -4.51 24.71 -24.14
C LEU A 789 -3.32 24.00 -24.81
N ARG A 790 -3.42 22.70 -25.08
CA ARG A 790 -2.45 21.96 -25.90
C ARG A 790 -2.33 22.49 -27.31
N ARG A 791 -3.42 22.99 -27.91
CA ARG A 791 -3.37 23.64 -29.22
C ARG A 791 -2.69 25.01 -29.12
N LEU A 792 -2.91 25.73 -28.03
CA LEU A 792 -2.33 27.04 -27.76
C LEU A 792 -0.80 26.95 -27.57
N VAL A 793 -0.29 26.07 -26.70
CA VAL A 793 1.17 25.90 -26.48
C VAL A 793 1.91 25.24 -27.66
N LYS A 794 1.19 24.76 -28.68
CA LYS A 794 1.78 24.28 -29.94
C LYS A 794 1.98 25.40 -30.95
N LEU A 795 1.48 26.61 -30.68
CA LEU A 795 1.79 27.77 -31.51
C LEU A 795 3.30 28.06 -31.41
N PRO A 796 3.99 28.33 -32.52
CA PRO A 796 5.44 28.56 -32.51
C PRO A 796 5.88 29.64 -31.51
N ALA A 797 5.10 30.72 -31.37
CA ALA A 797 5.39 31.82 -30.45
C ALA A 797 5.27 31.46 -28.95
N LEU A 798 4.61 30.34 -28.62
CA LEU A 798 4.34 29.93 -27.23
C LEU A 798 5.07 28.66 -26.81
N ALA A 799 5.57 27.87 -27.78
CA ALA A 799 6.12 26.55 -27.53
C ALA A 799 7.38 26.59 -26.65
N ASP A 800 8.32 27.48 -26.96
CA ASP A 800 9.59 27.60 -26.22
C ASP A 800 9.42 28.33 -24.87
N PRO A 801 8.67 29.45 -24.77
CA PRO A 801 8.33 30.05 -23.48
C PRO A 801 7.66 29.06 -22.51
N TYR A 802 6.65 28.33 -22.99
CA TYR A 802 6.01 27.28 -22.21
C TYR A 802 6.98 26.19 -21.76
N ALA A 803 7.85 25.74 -22.67
CA ALA A 803 8.81 24.69 -22.38
C ALA A 803 9.87 25.13 -21.37
N LEU A 804 10.28 26.41 -21.40
CA LEU A 804 11.24 26.97 -20.45
C LEU A 804 10.64 27.12 -19.05
N ASP A 805 9.44 27.66 -18.91
CA ASP A 805 8.73 27.76 -17.63
C ASP A 805 8.60 26.38 -16.97
N LEU A 806 8.17 25.38 -17.73
CA LEU A 806 8.01 24.00 -17.26
C LEU A 806 9.35 23.38 -16.85
N VAL A 807 10.39 23.52 -17.67
CA VAL A 807 11.72 22.98 -17.34
C VAL A 807 12.29 23.69 -16.12
N GLY A 808 12.08 25.00 -15.97
CA GLY A 808 12.51 25.78 -14.82
C GLY A 808 11.99 25.22 -13.50
N ARG A 809 10.67 25.00 -13.40
CA ARG A 809 10.04 24.40 -12.20
C ARG A 809 10.57 22.99 -11.92
N ARG A 810 10.70 22.16 -12.96
CA ARG A 810 11.19 20.78 -12.81
C ARG A 810 12.66 20.71 -12.39
N VAL A 811 13.49 21.65 -12.85
CA VAL A 811 14.89 21.77 -12.42
C VAL A 811 14.96 22.24 -10.96
N ARG A 812 14.11 23.18 -10.52
CA ARG A 812 14.02 23.59 -9.11
C ARG A 812 13.62 22.41 -8.22
N ALA A 813 12.61 21.62 -8.60
CA ALA A 813 12.27 20.40 -7.88
C ALA A 813 13.42 19.37 -7.83
N ALA A 814 14.26 19.31 -8.87
CA ALA A 814 15.47 18.48 -8.87
C ALA A 814 16.56 19.03 -7.93
N ILE A 815 16.76 20.35 -7.86
CA ILE A 815 17.64 21.00 -6.87
C ILE A 815 17.16 20.67 -5.44
N GLY A 816 15.85 20.78 -5.20
CA GLY A 816 15.25 20.45 -3.91
C GLY A 816 15.49 19.00 -3.50
N ARG A 817 15.32 18.05 -4.42
CA ARG A 817 15.68 16.64 -4.19
C ARG A 817 17.14 16.44 -3.80
N LEU A 818 18.08 17.10 -4.49
CA LEU A 818 19.49 17.02 -4.14
C LEU A 818 19.79 17.62 -2.75
N ALA A 819 19.08 18.69 -2.38
CA ALA A 819 19.18 19.29 -1.05
C ALA A 819 18.65 18.38 0.07
N LEU A 820 17.53 17.69 -0.15
CA LEU A 820 16.95 16.74 0.80
C LEU A 820 17.80 15.46 0.96
N LEU A 821 18.52 15.05 -0.08
CA LEU A 821 19.46 13.93 -0.06
C LEU A 821 20.84 14.30 0.51
N ASP A 822 21.02 15.56 0.90
CA ASP A 822 22.32 16.13 1.29
C ASP A 822 23.45 15.83 0.28
N ASP A 823 23.14 15.94 -1.02
CA ASP A 823 24.09 15.57 -2.06
C ASP A 823 25.36 16.45 -1.95
N PRO A 824 26.58 15.87 -1.93
CA PRO A 824 27.81 16.63 -1.78
C PRO A 824 27.97 17.76 -2.80
N VAL A 825 27.38 17.64 -3.98
CA VAL A 825 27.42 18.68 -5.02
C VAL A 825 26.63 19.93 -4.60
N ILE A 826 25.45 19.75 -3.99
CA ILE A 826 24.66 20.86 -3.45
C ILE A 826 25.35 21.47 -2.24
N ALA A 827 25.85 20.65 -1.32
CA ALA A 827 26.56 21.14 -0.14
C ALA A 827 27.77 22.02 -0.53
N ARG A 828 28.58 21.56 -1.49
CA ARG A 828 29.70 22.37 -2.05
C ARG A 828 29.20 23.64 -2.72
N ALA A 829 28.15 23.57 -3.53
CA ALA A 829 27.64 24.72 -4.26
C ALA A 829 27.09 25.80 -3.30
N VAL A 830 26.31 25.40 -2.30
CA VAL A 830 25.79 26.29 -1.25
C VAL A 830 26.91 26.88 -0.40
N ALA A 831 27.89 26.07 -0.01
CA ALA A 831 29.03 26.53 0.79
C ALA A 831 29.92 27.54 0.05
N HIS A 832 30.09 27.36 -1.27
CA HIS A 832 30.94 28.18 -2.12
C HIS A 832 30.29 29.52 -2.52
N ARG A 833 29.11 29.50 -3.16
CA ARG A 833 28.41 30.72 -3.57
C ARG A 833 26.89 30.50 -3.55
N THR A 834 26.19 31.28 -2.72
CA THR A 834 24.74 31.29 -2.59
C THR A 834 24.22 32.73 -2.42
N THR A 835 22.92 32.94 -2.54
CA THR A 835 22.24 34.22 -2.29
C THR A 835 21.22 34.07 -1.18
N GLY A 836 20.85 35.17 -0.52
CA GLY A 836 19.84 35.18 0.54
C GLY A 836 18.53 34.46 0.16
N PRO A 837 17.88 34.80 -0.98
CA PRO A 837 16.64 34.16 -1.40
C PRO A 837 16.77 32.64 -1.63
N LEU A 838 17.83 32.22 -2.34
CA LEU A 838 18.12 30.79 -2.59
C LEU A 838 18.34 30.03 -1.28
N LEU A 839 19.16 30.58 -0.38
CA LEU A 839 19.45 29.97 0.92
C LEU A 839 18.16 29.87 1.77
N CYS A 840 17.33 30.91 1.81
CA CYS A 840 16.05 30.87 2.50
C CYS A 840 15.12 29.79 1.94
N ALA A 841 14.96 29.70 0.61
CA ALA A 841 14.09 28.70 -0.02
C ALA A 841 14.54 27.26 0.29
N LEU A 842 15.85 27.00 0.20
CA LEU A 842 16.46 25.70 0.55
C LEU A 842 16.32 25.37 2.04
N THR A 843 16.50 26.35 2.93
CA THR A 843 16.33 26.16 4.37
C THR A 843 14.86 25.90 4.74
N VAL A 844 13.90 26.60 4.11
CA VAL A 844 12.46 26.33 4.29
C VAL A 844 12.12 24.93 3.83
N LEU A 845 12.60 24.51 2.66
CA LEU A 845 12.44 23.14 2.15
C LEU A 845 12.90 22.10 3.17
N VAL A 846 14.16 22.21 3.64
CA VAL A 846 14.73 21.24 4.58
C VAL A 846 13.99 21.25 5.91
N THR A 847 13.59 22.43 6.40
CA THR A 847 12.85 22.56 7.66
C THR A 847 11.46 21.93 7.56
N CYS A 848 10.72 22.17 6.47
CA CYS A 848 9.39 21.60 6.25
C CYS A 848 9.41 20.10 5.99
N ALA A 849 10.42 19.61 5.26
CA ALA A 849 10.51 18.19 4.89
C ALA A 849 11.07 17.31 6.02
N GLY A 850 11.93 17.85 6.89
CA GLY A 850 12.55 17.10 7.98
C GLY A 850 13.33 15.85 7.52
N PRO A 851 14.22 15.95 6.52
CA PRO A 851 14.91 14.78 5.96
C PRO A 851 15.81 14.08 7.00
N GLU A 852 15.96 12.75 6.84
CA GLU A 852 16.82 11.87 7.67
C GLU A 852 18.31 12.04 7.36
N ILE A 853 18.80 13.27 7.44
CA ILE A 853 20.20 13.66 7.25
C ILE A 853 20.67 14.44 8.49
N PRO A 854 21.99 14.54 8.74
CA PRO A 854 22.48 15.37 9.83
C PRO A 854 22.06 16.84 9.65
N LEU A 855 21.21 17.35 10.54
CA LEU A 855 20.73 18.73 10.51
C LEU A 855 21.35 19.55 11.65
N ALA A 856 21.75 20.78 11.34
CA ALA A 856 22.13 21.79 12.30
C ALA A 856 20.96 22.74 12.56
N THR A 857 20.66 22.97 13.84
CA THR A 857 19.64 23.92 14.27
C THR A 857 20.18 25.35 14.15
N VAL A 858 19.55 26.15 13.30
CA VAL A 858 19.84 27.58 13.10
C VAL A 858 19.06 28.43 14.10
N VAL A 859 17.77 28.11 14.26
CA VAL A 859 16.89 28.76 15.24
C VAL A 859 16.26 27.67 16.09
N PRO A 860 16.36 27.74 17.43
CA PRO A 860 15.73 26.75 18.31
C PRO A 860 14.21 26.68 18.14
N PRO A 861 13.56 25.56 18.51
CA PRO A 861 12.11 25.42 18.48
C PRO A 861 11.39 26.60 19.14
N ARG A 862 10.31 27.07 18.53
CA ARG A 862 9.46 28.20 18.98
C ARG A 862 10.16 29.57 19.04
N LYS A 863 11.40 29.68 18.56
CA LYS A 863 12.07 30.97 18.36
C LYS A 863 11.93 31.40 16.89
N ILE A 864 11.95 32.72 16.67
CA ILE A 864 11.66 33.30 15.33
C ILE A 864 12.75 34.27 14.84
N ARG A 865 13.72 34.62 15.69
CA ARG A 865 14.83 35.49 15.31
C ARG A 865 15.95 34.63 14.74
N VAL A 866 16.31 34.88 13.49
CA VAL A 866 17.39 34.17 12.80
C VAL A 866 18.72 34.90 13.05
N PRO A 867 19.71 34.23 13.66
CA PRO A 867 20.99 34.85 14.00
C PRO A 867 21.86 35.08 12.74
N GLY A 868 22.70 36.12 12.75
CA GLY A 868 23.60 36.46 11.65
C GLY A 868 23.56 37.95 11.27
N TYR A 869 24.31 38.34 10.25
CA TYR A 869 24.27 39.68 9.65
C TYR A 869 23.81 39.59 8.19
N PRO A 870 22.68 40.23 7.81
CA PRO A 870 21.76 40.96 8.67
C PRO A 870 20.96 40.03 9.58
N ALA A 871 20.61 40.47 10.79
CA ALA A 871 19.70 39.71 11.64
C ALA A 871 18.27 39.83 11.09
N THR A 872 17.57 38.70 10.94
CA THR A 872 16.21 38.67 10.38
C THR A 872 15.23 37.95 11.30
N THR A 873 13.94 38.06 11.00
CA THR A 873 12.88 37.34 11.73
C THR A 873 11.99 36.59 10.75
N LEU A 874 11.58 35.37 11.11
CA LEU A 874 10.70 34.54 10.30
C LEU A 874 9.31 35.16 10.14
N LYS A 875 8.89 36.03 11.08
CA LYS A 875 7.56 36.67 11.12
C LYS A 875 7.46 37.99 10.34
N ASP A 876 8.56 38.48 9.78
CA ASP A 876 8.52 39.73 9.02
C ASP A 876 7.77 39.49 7.71
N GLY A 877 6.63 40.18 7.55
CA GLY A 877 5.74 40.11 6.38
C GLY A 877 6.47 40.38 5.06
N ASP A 878 7.44 41.27 5.10
CA ASP A 878 8.28 41.66 3.97
C ASP A 878 9.69 41.03 4.03
N GLY A 879 9.92 40.14 4.99
CA GLY A 879 11.21 39.53 5.25
C GLY A 879 11.59 38.46 4.21
N PRO A 880 12.89 38.12 4.11
CA PRO A 880 13.39 37.18 3.11
C PRO A 880 12.81 35.76 3.24
N TRP A 881 12.34 35.38 4.44
CA TRP A 881 11.78 34.06 4.72
C TRP A 881 10.39 33.86 4.13
N LEU A 882 9.49 34.83 4.29
CA LEU A 882 8.15 34.76 3.73
C LEU A 882 8.17 34.97 2.21
N ARG A 883 9.07 35.83 1.71
CA ARG A 883 9.30 36.01 0.27
C ARG A 883 9.82 34.74 -0.42
N ALA A 884 10.53 33.87 0.30
CA ALA A 884 11.06 32.62 -0.23
C ALA A 884 10.05 31.46 -0.27
N LEU A 885 8.82 31.62 0.26
CA LEU A 885 7.84 30.52 0.29
C LEU A 885 7.41 30.03 -1.10
N PRO A 886 7.11 30.90 -2.08
CA PRO A 886 6.76 30.42 -3.43
C PRO A 886 7.89 29.61 -4.06
N ASP A 887 9.13 30.07 -3.91
CA ASP A 887 10.32 29.37 -4.40
C ASP A 887 10.56 28.04 -3.66
N ALA A 888 10.33 27.99 -2.35
CA ALA A 888 10.42 26.77 -1.58
C ALA A 888 9.35 25.74 -2.01
N ALA A 889 8.15 26.19 -2.37
CA ALA A 889 7.13 25.30 -2.93
C ALA A 889 7.56 24.68 -4.27
N GLU A 890 8.22 25.44 -5.14
CA GLU A 890 8.79 24.91 -6.40
C GLU A 890 9.95 23.91 -6.16
N LEU A 891 10.67 24.04 -5.06
CA LEU A 891 11.66 23.05 -4.62
C LEU A 891 11.02 21.76 -4.07
N GLY A 892 9.71 21.76 -3.79
CA GLY A 892 8.95 20.64 -3.24
C GLY A 892 8.58 20.77 -1.76
N ALA A 893 8.70 21.96 -1.16
CA ALA A 893 8.35 22.18 0.24
C ALA A 893 6.82 22.24 0.46
N ALA A 894 6.34 21.58 1.52
CA ALA A 894 4.99 21.76 2.03
C ALA A 894 4.90 23.04 2.88
N THR A 895 4.94 24.21 2.25
CA THR A 895 5.10 25.51 2.95
C THR A 895 4.00 25.83 3.97
N GLY A 896 2.81 25.24 3.84
CA GLY A 896 1.74 25.34 4.82
C GLY A 896 2.09 24.80 6.21
N SER A 897 3.07 23.88 6.31
CA SER A 897 3.52 23.30 7.58
C SER A 897 4.72 24.03 8.21
N LEU A 898 5.22 25.12 7.60
CA LEU A 898 6.45 25.78 8.05
C LEU A 898 6.39 26.19 9.52
N TRP A 899 5.28 26.77 9.97
CA TRP A 899 5.15 27.25 11.35
C TRP A 899 5.11 26.10 12.35
N ASP A 900 4.46 24.99 12.00
CA ASP A 900 4.40 23.79 12.83
C ASP A 900 5.79 23.13 12.91
N ALA A 901 6.49 23.04 11.78
CA ALA A 901 7.86 22.55 11.72
C ALA A 901 8.80 23.42 12.57
N VAL A 902 8.79 24.74 12.40
CA VAL A 902 9.62 25.65 13.22
C VAL A 902 9.25 25.56 14.72
N ALA A 903 7.97 25.38 15.06
CA ALA A 903 7.52 25.25 16.44
C ALA A 903 8.00 23.93 17.09
N ALA A 904 7.94 22.82 16.36
CA ALA A 904 8.33 21.50 16.84
C ALA A 904 9.86 21.31 16.86
N HIS A 905 10.53 21.90 15.88
CA HIS A 905 11.85 21.44 15.45
C HIS A 905 12.87 22.57 15.29
N GLY A 906 12.41 23.83 15.24
CA GLY A 906 13.27 24.97 14.94
C GLY A 906 13.55 25.10 13.44
N LEU A 907 14.26 26.16 13.06
CA LEU A 907 14.76 26.33 11.71
C LEU A 907 16.05 25.51 11.54
N ARG A 908 16.13 24.66 10.51
CA ARG A 908 17.22 23.70 10.34
C ARG A 908 17.82 23.75 8.94
N VAL A 909 19.11 23.45 8.84
CA VAL A 909 19.84 23.23 7.59
C VAL A 909 20.67 21.97 7.67
N PRO A 910 21.03 21.32 6.55
CA PRO A 910 21.99 20.24 6.57
C PRO A 910 23.33 20.69 7.16
N ALA A 911 23.90 19.86 8.03
CA ALA A 911 25.16 20.17 8.71
C ALA A 911 26.31 20.29 7.70
N SER A 912 26.24 19.57 6.57
CA SER A 912 27.22 19.61 5.47
C SER A 912 27.34 20.98 4.80
N TRP A 913 26.31 21.84 4.87
CA TRP A 913 26.33 23.19 4.30
C TRP A 913 27.16 24.14 5.17
N LEU A 914 27.37 23.77 6.43
CA LEU A 914 28.08 24.58 7.41
C LEU A 914 29.58 24.26 7.38
N GLY A 915 30.36 25.15 6.79
CA GLY A 915 31.83 25.13 6.88
C GLY A 915 32.37 25.78 8.16
N ALA A 916 33.66 26.11 8.15
CA ALA A 916 34.28 26.89 9.23
C ALA A 916 33.53 28.22 9.43
N GLY A 917 33.07 28.46 10.66
CA GLY A 917 32.27 29.65 11.03
C GLY A 917 30.74 29.42 11.07
N GLY A 918 30.25 28.24 10.70
CA GLY A 918 28.85 27.84 10.91
C GLY A 918 27.83 28.69 10.15
N TRP A 919 26.61 28.76 10.69
CA TRP A 919 25.48 29.45 10.04
C TRP A 919 25.73 30.94 9.80
N THR A 920 26.31 31.67 10.77
CA THR A 920 26.52 33.12 10.66
C THR A 920 27.44 33.48 9.49
N ALA A 921 28.48 32.67 9.25
CA ALA A 921 29.38 32.85 8.12
C ALA A 921 28.70 32.56 6.78
N LEU A 922 27.91 31.49 6.69
CA LEU A 922 27.15 31.16 5.48
C LEU A 922 26.10 32.25 5.17
N TRP A 923 25.35 32.68 6.18
CA TRP A 923 24.34 33.72 6.07
C TRP A 923 24.91 35.07 5.65
N SER A 924 26.03 35.49 6.26
CA SER A 924 26.69 36.75 5.89
C SER A 924 27.22 36.71 4.45
N ARG A 925 27.80 35.59 4.00
CA ARG A 925 28.23 35.45 2.60
C ARG A 925 27.06 35.51 1.62
N ALA A 926 25.92 34.90 1.97
CA ALA A 926 24.71 34.92 1.14
C ALA A 926 24.14 36.35 0.93
N HIS A 927 24.46 37.29 1.82
CA HIS A 927 24.03 38.69 1.76
C HIS A 927 25.13 39.66 1.31
N ALA A 928 26.39 39.23 1.25
CA ALA A 928 27.51 40.02 0.73
C ALA A 928 27.59 39.99 -0.81
N HIS A 929 26.93 39.02 -1.44
CA HIS A 929 26.85 38.85 -2.88
C HIS A 929 25.38 38.82 -3.33
N PRO A 930 24.76 39.99 -3.59
CA PRO A 930 23.41 40.04 -4.14
C PRO A 930 23.32 39.40 -5.52
#